data_AF-A0A965S3Z6-F1
#
_entry.id   AF-A0A965S3Z6-F1
#
_cell.length_a   1.000
_cell.length_b   1.000
_cell.length_c   1.000
_cell.angle_alpha   90.00
_cell.angle_beta   90.00
_cell.angle_gamma   90.00
#
_symmetry.space_group_name_H-M   'P 1'
#
loop_
_entity.id
_entity.type
_entity.pdbx_description
1 polymer ?
#
loop_
_entity_poly.entity_id
_entity_poly.type
_entity_poly.pdbx_seq_one_letter_code
_entity_poly.pdbx_strand_id
1 'polypeptide(L)'
;MLICKIADYTLILLQYTVTMKHLYLYCALLLTGWTFAQTPRLVLYEEFTGENCPPCASTNPALNALLALPTNTPKVQSIKWQVPIPSAPSNTWSLYKTNMAEIDWRWKSIANGGYGYTPAINSAPSSKIDGQEATVFGAASGHPANLNSNVIATAQSYTSAFAVTMNRAWDPSGNAITLTVNIQATANFNAVGNLVFRTVMIERVIDFSVAPGTNGEKHFEDIAIKSFPTLQSGVAMTSNWSIGQTQTFTLNCAIPSYCRKKEEIAFVGFIQDDGNQRVAQCVRADRQPLLYDALALAAKIDPVCSASLSPLVYVKNNGLNAITAMTITPYIDGTAASPFTWTGNLAAGSNASITLAPITSPTLSGAHSFSYQITALNASDFNLSNNSARVSFLVANAYAAGPVSEGFSAVAFPPVNGFVVVNTNAGPSWSRVTNAGGFNLSMQSAKYDFYNNTVAGDVDEFYLPPVDLSGGNPPQLLFDIAYAQRNANSNDKLDIMASSDCGTTWTNVFSQTGAMMTNIAPVSGSAYVPDVNDPTHWRNELVTLTGFNKSNVLIKFVTTNGNGNNLYIDNINLEQTSPTAVRALNSVDQLQMFPNPASSQVNIEFTNSSKEPVQVYISDVTGKRVWSKEMVSDSKRIELQPELPAGTYLIQIERADSKWVKSLIIKP
;
A
#
# COMPACT_ATOMS: atom_id res chain seq x y z
N MET A 1 1.28 -33.84 41.14
CA MET A 1 2.31 -33.43 40.16
C MET A 1 2.85 -34.63 39.34
N LEU A 2 1.98 -35.59 38.95
CA LEU A 2 2.36 -36.72 38.10
C LEU A 2 1.27 -37.09 37.06
N ILE A 3 0.22 -36.27 36.92
CA ILE A 3 -0.92 -36.52 36.00
C ILE A 3 -0.91 -35.57 34.79
N CYS A 4 -0.17 -34.45 34.85
CA CYS A 4 -0.11 -33.48 33.75
C CYS A 4 0.98 -33.80 32.70
N LYS A 5 1.89 -34.75 32.98
CA LYS A 5 2.98 -35.14 32.05
C LYS A 5 2.63 -36.32 31.14
N ILE A 6 1.46 -36.96 31.29
CA ILE A 6 1.05 -38.12 30.47
C ILE A 6 0.16 -37.67 29.30
N ALA A 7 -0.51 -36.52 29.40
CA ALA A 7 -1.34 -35.98 28.32
C ALA A 7 -0.53 -35.51 27.10
N ASP A 8 0.66 -34.92 27.30
CA ASP A 8 1.50 -34.41 26.21
C ASP A 8 2.16 -35.52 25.36
N TYR A 9 2.53 -36.66 25.96
CA TYR A 9 3.07 -37.78 25.17
C TYR A 9 1.99 -38.52 24.37
N THR A 10 0.73 -38.46 24.80
CA THR A 10 -0.38 -39.15 24.11
C THR A 10 -0.83 -38.39 22.85
N LEU A 11 -0.71 -37.05 22.82
CA LEU A 11 -0.97 -36.25 21.61
C LEU A 11 0.13 -36.40 20.55
N ILE A 12 1.39 -36.53 20.97
CA ILE A 12 2.53 -36.72 20.07
C ILE A 12 2.50 -38.13 19.44
N LEU A 13 2.07 -39.17 20.16
CA LEU A 13 1.90 -40.52 19.60
C LEU A 13 0.69 -40.65 18.65
N LEU A 14 -0.35 -39.82 18.80
CA LEU A 14 -1.51 -39.80 17.89
C LEU A 14 -1.23 -39.06 16.55
N GLN A 15 -0.31 -38.10 16.52
CA GLN A 15 0.11 -37.44 15.27
C GLN A 15 1.10 -38.28 14.44
N TYR A 16 1.93 -39.11 15.07
CA TYR A 16 2.84 -40.04 14.38
C TYR A 16 2.13 -41.31 13.85
N THR A 17 1.03 -41.75 14.47
CA THR A 17 0.29 -42.95 14.02
C THR A 17 -0.66 -42.68 12.84
N VAL A 18 -1.10 -41.43 12.63
CA VAL A 18 -1.90 -41.05 11.46
C VAL A 18 -1.02 -40.89 10.21
N THR A 19 0.23 -40.44 10.37
CA THR A 19 1.21 -40.31 9.27
C THR A 19 1.83 -41.65 8.84
N MET A 20 1.98 -42.63 9.74
CA MET A 20 2.44 -43.98 9.36
C MET A 20 1.33 -44.93 8.88
N LYS A 21 0.05 -44.72 9.23
CA LYS A 21 -1.06 -45.52 8.68
C LYS A 21 -1.32 -45.27 7.19
N HIS A 22 -0.93 -44.10 6.68
CA HIS A 22 -0.94 -43.81 5.25
C HIS A 22 0.28 -44.41 4.53
N LEU A 23 1.34 -44.80 5.24
CA LEU A 23 2.53 -45.40 4.63
C LEU A 23 2.39 -46.93 4.46
N TYR A 24 1.65 -47.61 5.33
CA TYR A 24 1.42 -49.06 5.23
C TYR A 24 0.23 -49.45 4.35
N LEU A 25 -0.77 -48.56 4.15
CA LEU A 25 -1.88 -48.84 3.23
C LEU A 25 -1.47 -48.71 1.74
N TYR A 26 -0.34 -48.04 1.45
CA TYR A 26 0.24 -47.99 0.11
C TYR A 26 1.17 -49.18 -0.21
N CYS A 27 1.57 -49.99 0.77
CA CYS A 27 2.45 -51.15 0.54
C CYS A 27 1.72 -52.50 0.41
N ALA A 28 0.40 -52.56 0.62
CA ALA A 28 -0.39 -53.80 0.62
C ALA A 28 -1.27 -54.02 -0.63
N LEU A 29 -0.99 -53.32 -1.73
CA LEU A 29 -1.69 -53.45 -3.03
C LEU A 29 -0.71 -53.73 -4.19
N LEU A 30 0.33 -54.51 -3.92
CA LEU A 30 1.39 -54.85 -4.90
C LEU A 30 1.35 -56.28 -5.43
N LEU A 31 0.18 -56.94 -5.41
CA LEU A 31 0.01 -58.29 -5.99
C LEU A 31 -1.35 -58.48 -6.67
N THR A 32 -1.79 -57.48 -7.45
CA THR A 32 -2.87 -57.66 -8.43
C THR A 32 -2.36 -57.24 -9.79
N GLY A 33 -2.50 -58.13 -10.78
CA GLY A 33 -1.96 -57.96 -12.13
C GLY A 33 -2.22 -56.57 -12.69
N TRP A 34 -1.18 -55.99 -13.30
CA TRP A 34 -1.23 -54.71 -13.98
C TRP A 34 -2.16 -54.86 -15.20
N THR A 35 -3.43 -54.53 -15.03
CA THR A 35 -4.26 -54.16 -16.17
C THR A 35 -3.77 -52.80 -16.61
N PHE A 36 -3.14 -52.74 -17.80
CA PHE A 36 -2.73 -51.48 -18.42
C PHE A 36 -3.98 -50.72 -18.89
N ALA A 37 -4.68 -50.07 -17.96
CA ALA A 37 -5.70 -49.09 -18.29
C ALA A 37 -5.01 -47.81 -18.81
N GLN A 38 -5.54 -47.22 -19.88
CA GLN A 38 -4.99 -45.96 -20.40
C GLN A 38 -5.14 -44.84 -19.38
N THR A 39 -4.07 -44.05 -19.21
CA THR A 39 -4.04 -42.94 -18.25
C THR A 39 -4.97 -41.83 -18.74
N PRO A 40 -5.84 -41.28 -17.88
CA PRO A 40 -6.60 -40.07 -18.20
C PRO A 40 -5.66 -38.94 -18.63
N ARG A 41 -5.98 -38.27 -19.72
CA ARG A 41 -5.17 -37.16 -20.22
C ARG A 41 -5.39 -35.92 -19.36
N LEU A 42 -4.31 -35.18 -19.07
CA LEU A 42 -4.42 -33.78 -18.70
C LEU A 42 -4.31 -32.95 -19.98
N VAL A 43 -5.31 -32.13 -20.28
CA VAL A 43 -5.35 -31.31 -21.50
C VAL A 43 -4.42 -30.13 -21.34
N LEU A 44 -3.59 -29.86 -22.34
CA LEU A 44 -2.86 -28.60 -22.44
C LEU A 44 -3.72 -27.57 -23.18
N TYR A 45 -4.00 -26.44 -22.55
CA TYR A 45 -4.63 -25.28 -23.16
C TYR A 45 -3.59 -24.16 -23.32
N GLU A 46 -3.28 -23.77 -24.54
CA GLU A 46 -2.37 -22.65 -24.80
C GLU A 46 -3.18 -21.45 -25.29
N GLU A 47 -3.08 -20.34 -24.58
CA GLU A 47 -3.65 -19.06 -24.99
C GLU A 47 -2.55 -18.13 -25.52
N PHE A 48 -2.80 -17.47 -26.65
CA PHE A 48 -1.99 -16.38 -27.18
C PHE A 48 -2.76 -15.08 -26.96
N THR A 49 -2.29 -14.30 -25.99
CA THR A 49 -2.93 -13.08 -25.46
C THR A 49 -1.89 -11.95 -25.43
N GLY A 50 -2.25 -10.69 -25.16
CA GLY A 50 -1.27 -9.59 -25.24
C GLY A 50 -1.58 -8.37 -24.39
N GLU A 51 -0.53 -7.75 -23.83
CA GLU A 51 -0.63 -6.60 -22.91
C GLU A 51 -1.08 -5.31 -23.61
N ASN A 52 -0.96 -5.23 -24.94
CA ASN A 52 -1.47 -4.13 -25.77
C ASN A 52 -2.75 -4.50 -26.53
N CYS A 53 -3.40 -5.61 -26.19
CA CYS A 53 -4.59 -6.13 -26.86
C CYS A 53 -5.85 -5.88 -26.01
N PRO A 54 -6.70 -4.89 -26.34
CA PRO A 54 -7.95 -4.65 -25.62
C PRO A 54 -8.95 -5.82 -25.64
N PRO A 55 -9.17 -6.54 -26.76
CA PRO A 55 -10.04 -7.73 -26.77
C PRO A 55 -9.53 -8.87 -25.87
N CYS A 56 -8.21 -8.93 -25.65
CA CYS A 56 -7.60 -9.90 -24.75
C CYS A 56 -7.98 -9.59 -23.31
N ALA A 57 -7.78 -8.34 -22.88
CA ALA A 57 -8.15 -7.88 -21.53
C ALA A 57 -9.63 -8.10 -21.22
N SER A 58 -10.53 -7.98 -22.20
CA SER A 58 -11.96 -8.26 -22.00
C SER A 58 -12.31 -9.75 -21.95
N THR A 59 -11.49 -10.62 -22.56
CA THR A 59 -11.74 -12.07 -22.66
C THR A 59 -11.13 -12.85 -21.49
N ASN A 60 -9.95 -12.45 -21.03
CA ASN A 60 -9.16 -13.15 -20.00
C ASN A 60 -9.95 -13.43 -18.70
N PRO A 61 -10.76 -12.50 -18.13
CA PRO A 61 -11.45 -12.75 -16.86
C PRO A 61 -12.43 -13.94 -16.92
N ALA A 62 -13.23 -14.02 -17.99
CA ALA A 62 -14.20 -15.10 -18.16
C ALA A 62 -13.51 -16.46 -18.40
N LEU A 63 -12.42 -16.45 -19.18
CA LEU A 63 -11.61 -17.63 -19.41
C LEU A 63 -10.97 -18.13 -18.11
N ASN A 64 -10.38 -17.25 -17.31
CA ASN A 64 -9.78 -17.62 -16.03
C ASN A 64 -10.80 -18.26 -15.08
N ALA A 65 -11.98 -17.65 -14.97
CA ALA A 65 -13.07 -18.19 -14.17
C ALA A 65 -13.50 -19.60 -14.64
N LEU A 66 -13.54 -19.84 -15.96
CA LEU A 66 -13.85 -21.16 -16.53
C LEU A 66 -12.78 -22.22 -16.19
N LEU A 67 -11.50 -21.87 -16.30
CA LEU A 67 -10.37 -22.77 -16.03
C LEU A 67 -10.24 -23.09 -14.53
N ALA A 68 -10.61 -22.13 -13.67
CA ALA A 68 -10.62 -22.27 -12.22
C ALA A 68 -11.81 -23.07 -11.67
N LEU A 69 -12.78 -23.46 -12.50
CA LEU A 69 -13.91 -24.28 -12.05
C LEU A 69 -13.40 -25.63 -11.51
N PRO A 70 -13.85 -26.10 -10.32
CA PRO A 70 -13.44 -27.39 -9.76
C PRO A 70 -13.70 -28.60 -10.68
N THR A 71 -14.64 -28.46 -11.62
CA THR A 71 -14.95 -29.48 -12.64
C THR A 71 -13.98 -29.50 -13.82
N ASN A 72 -13.21 -28.43 -14.02
CA ASN A 72 -12.25 -28.24 -15.11
C ASN A 72 -10.80 -28.32 -14.64
N THR A 73 -10.48 -27.81 -13.44
CA THR A 73 -9.10 -27.83 -12.90
C THR A 73 -8.43 -29.21 -12.90
N PRO A 74 -9.13 -30.35 -12.69
CA PRO A 74 -8.52 -31.68 -12.82
C PRO A 74 -8.26 -32.12 -14.27
N LYS A 75 -8.85 -31.44 -15.26
CA LYS A 75 -8.89 -31.86 -16.68
C LYS A 75 -7.98 -31.05 -17.59
N VAL A 76 -7.69 -29.79 -17.25
CA VAL A 76 -6.95 -28.87 -18.11
C VAL A 76 -5.89 -28.12 -17.32
N GLN A 77 -4.78 -27.83 -17.99
CA GLN A 77 -3.74 -26.92 -17.56
C GLN A 77 -3.48 -25.87 -18.64
N SER A 78 -3.54 -24.60 -18.27
CA SER A 78 -3.25 -23.47 -19.14
C SER A 78 -1.78 -23.07 -19.15
N ILE A 79 -1.34 -22.58 -20.30
CA ILE A 79 -0.16 -21.71 -20.48
C ILE A 79 -0.62 -20.50 -21.29
N LYS A 80 -0.31 -19.29 -20.81
CA LYS A 80 -0.61 -18.05 -21.54
C LYS A 80 0.66 -17.40 -22.04
N TRP A 81 0.71 -17.21 -23.36
CA TRP A 81 1.80 -16.56 -24.08
C TRP A 81 1.43 -15.11 -24.37
N GLN A 82 2.20 -14.18 -23.82
CA GLN A 82 1.99 -12.73 -24.01
C GLN A 82 2.62 -12.27 -25.33
N VAL A 83 1.89 -12.44 -26.44
CA VAL A 83 2.36 -12.15 -27.80
C VAL A 83 2.27 -10.65 -28.15
N PRO A 84 3.10 -10.15 -29.07
CA PRO A 84 3.13 -8.74 -29.47
C PRO A 84 2.06 -8.43 -30.54
N ILE A 85 0.81 -8.90 -30.33
CA ILE A 85 -0.32 -8.68 -31.24
C ILE A 85 -1.38 -7.86 -30.49
N PRO A 86 -1.82 -6.70 -31.01
CA PRO A 86 -1.46 -6.09 -32.31
C PRO A 86 -0.09 -5.40 -32.32
N SER A 87 0.51 -5.15 -31.16
CA SER A 87 1.82 -4.51 -31.05
C SER A 87 2.58 -4.97 -29.81
N ALA A 88 3.90 -4.83 -29.82
CA ALA A 88 4.73 -5.07 -28.65
C ALA A 88 4.59 -3.93 -27.61
N PRO A 89 4.53 -4.25 -26.31
CA PRO A 89 4.65 -3.25 -25.24
C PRO A 89 6.00 -2.53 -25.26
N SER A 90 6.02 -1.27 -24.80
CA SER A 90 7.23 -0.45 -24.70
C SER A 90 8.04 -0.71 -23.42
N ASN A 91 7.36 -1.09 -22.34
CA ASN A 91 7.97 -1.33 -21.04
C ASN A 91 8.92 -2.55 -21.08
N THR A 92 10.18 -2.37 -20.71
CA THR A 92 11.18 -3.46 -20.69
C THR A 92 10.87 -4.55 -19.66
N TRP A 93 10.07 -4.21 -18.63
CA TRP A 93 9.61 -5.10 -17.57
C TRP A 93 8.25 -5.77 -17.88
N SER A 94 7.69 -5.57 -19.08
CA SER A 94 6.45 -6.22 -19.51
C SER A 94 6.62 -7.74 -19.61
N LEU A 95 5.51 -8.47 -19.56
CA LEU A 95 5.48 -9.94 -19.65
C LEU A 95 6.05 -10.43 -20.99
N TYR A 96 5.69 -9.78 -22.11
CA TYR A 96 6.27 -10.08 -23.42
C TYR A 96 7.78 -9.83 -23.44
N LYS A 97 8.24 -8.65 -23.00
CA LYS A 97 9.65 -8.25 -23.11
C LYS A 97 10.59 -9.09 -22.24
N THR A 98 10.10 -9.58 -21.11
CA THR A 98 10.89 -10.41 -20.19
C THR A 98 11.10 -11.85 -20.67
N ASN A 99 10.23 -12.40 -21.54
CA ASN A 99 10.39 -13.74 -22.13
C ASN A 99 10.25 -13.75 -23.67
N MET A 100 10.71 -12.68 -24.32
CA MET A 100 10.45 -12.43 -25.75
C MET A 100 10.91 -13.57 -26.67
N ALA A 101 12.10 -14.14 -26.45
CA ALA A 101 12.67 -15.14 -27.34
C ALA A 101 11.83 -16.43 -27.41
N GLU A 102 11.35 -16.91 -26.26
CA GLU A 102 10.55 -18.14 -26.20
C GLU A 102 9.11 -17.89 -26.69
N ILE A 103 8.53 -16.75 -26.30
CA ILE A 103 7.21 -16.34 -26.78
C ILE A 103 7.22 -16.26 -28.31
N ASP A 104 8.16 -15.50 -28.88
CA ASP A 104 8.29 -15.34 -30.33
C ASP A 104 8.50 -16.66 -31.05
N TRP A 105 9.33 -17.53 -30.50
CA TRP A 105 9.48 -18.86 -31.07
C TRP A 105 8.16 -19.63 -31.03
N ARG A 106 7.39 -19.60 -29.94
CA ARG A 106 6.17 -20.42 -29.83
C ARG A 106 5.07 -20.01 -30.80
N TRP A 107 4.84 -18.71 -31.02
CA TRP A 107 3.70 -18.24 -31.82
C TRP A 107 4.01 -18.05 -33.31
N LYS A 108 5.26 -17.69 -33.67
CA LYS A 108 5.61 -17.35 -35.06
C LYS A 108 5.53 -18.57 -36.00
N SER A 109 5.35 -18.27 -37.27
CA SER A 109 5.48 -19.25 -38.35
C SER A 109 6.92 -19.77 -38.49
N ILE A 110 7.10 -20.95 -39.10
CA ILE A 110 8.44 -21.50 -39.43
C ILE A 110 9.25 -20.50 -40.27
N ALA A 111 8.60 -19.85 -41.24
CA ALA A 111 9.22 -18.85 -42.11
C ALA A 111 9.79 -17.64 -41.33
N ASN A 112 9.26 -17.36 -40.14
CA ASN A 112 9.69 -16.29 -39.25
C ASN A 112 10.47 -16.83 -38.03
N GLY A 113 11.02 -18.05 -38.13
CA GLY A 113 11.85 -18.65 -37.09
C GLY A 113 11.10 -19.19 -35.87
N GLY A 114 9.78 -19.38 -35.98
CA GLY A 114 8.96 -19.94 -34.91
C GLY A 114 8.62 -21.42 -35.06
N TYR A 115 7.81 -21.92 -34.13
CA TYR A 115 7.32 -23.29 -34.05
C TYR A 115 6.39 -23.63 -35.22
N GLY A 116 5.63 -22.64 -35.68
CA GLY A 116 4.83 -22.75 -36.89
C GLY A 116 3.59 -23.61 -36.79
N TYR A 117 2.77 -23.37 -35.77
CA TYR A 117 1.44 -23.98 -35.66
C TYR A 117 0.67 -23.98 -36.98
N THR A 118 -0.09 -25.04 -37.21
CA THR A 118 -1.01 -25.18 -38.32
C THR A 118 -2.43 -25.39 -37.80
N PRO A 119 -3.40 -24.50 -38.11
CA PRO A 119 -3.22 -23.15 -38.69
C PRO A 119 -2.32 -22.24 -37.85
N ALA A 120 -1.74 -21.23 -38.49
CA ALA A 120 -0.83 -20.28 -37.85
C ALA A 120 -1.55 -19.36 -36.85
N ILE A 121 -0.83 -18.97 -35.80
CA ILE A 121 -1.28 -17.95 -34.86
C ILE A 121 -1.09 -16.57 -35.52
N ASN A 122 -2.19 -15.93 -35.90
CA ASN A 122 -2.18 -14.64 -36.61
C ASN A 122 -3.05 -13.56 -35.93
N SER A 123 -3.61 -13.87 -34.76
CA SER A 123 -4.45 -12.97 -33.98
C SER A 123 -4.29 -13.22 -32.48
N ALA A 124 -4.60 -12.20 -31.69
CA ALA A 124 -4.78 -12.30 -30.25
C ALA A 124 -6.14 -11.64 -29.90
N PRO A 125 -6.97 -12.27 -29.06
CA PRO A 125 -6.72 -13.54 -28.39
C PRO A 125 -6.98 -14.75 -29.32
N SER A 126 -6.15 -15.80 -29.22
CA SER A 126 -6.32 -17.09 -29.91
C SER A 126 -5.82 -18.24 -29.05
N SER A 127 -6.10 -19.50 -29.43
CA SER A 127 -5.76 -20.65 -28.60
C SER A 127 -5.50 -21.94 -29.36
N LYS A 128 -4.83 -22.87 -28.67
CA LYS A 128 -4.63 -24.28 -29.08
C LYS A 128 -4.99 -25.20 -27.92
N ILE A 129 -5.53 -26.37 -28.25
CA ILE A 129 -5.82 -27.45 -27.30
C ILE A 129 -5.01 -28.67 -27.72
N ASP A 130 -4.10 -29.13 -26.87
CA ASP A 130 -3.14 -30.20 -27.18
C ASP A 130 -2.40 -29.98 -28.52
N GLY A 131 -2.08 -28.71 -28.81
CA GLY A 131 -1.42 -28.26 -30.04
C GLY A 131 -2.29 -28.27 -31.31
N GLN A 132 -3.59 -28.58 -31.19
CA GLN A 132 -4.57 -28.54 -32.28
C GLN A 132 -5.53 -27.36 -32.13
N GLU A 133 -6.27 -27.05 -33.19
CA GLU A 133 -7.37 -26.07 -33.13
C GLU A 133 -8.46 -26.51 -32.16
N ALA A 134 -9.03 -25.55 -31.42
CA ALA A 134 -10.11 -25.83 -30.48
C ALA A 134 -11.38 -26.41 -31.17
N THR A 135 -11.55 -26.16 -32.47
CA THR A 135 -12.65 -26.70 -33.28
C THR A 135 -12.62 -28.22 -33.40
N VAL A 136 -11.43 -28.84 -33.30
CA VAL A 136 -11.27 -30.31 -33.26
C VAL A 136 -12.02 -30.91 -32.06
N PHE A 137 -12.18 -30.13 -30.99
CA PHE A 137 -12.82 -30.55 -29.74
C PHE A 137 -14.22 -29.93 -29.56
N GLY A 138 -14.79 -29.36 -30.63
CA GLY A 138 -16.16 -28.85 -30.64
C GLY A 138 -16.33 -27.37 -30.28
N ALA A 139 -15.24 -26.58 -30.20
CA ALA A 139 -15.37 -25.12 -30.10
C ALA A 139 -15.80 -24.52 -31.46
N ALA A 140 -16.44 -23.35 -31.43
CA ALA A 140 -16.84 -22.65 -32.67
C ALA A 140 -15.63 -22.05 -33.43
N SER A 141 -14.57 -21.66 -32.72
CA SER A 141 -13.30 -21.19 -33.29
C SER A 141 -12.17 -21.31 -32.26
N GLY A 142 -10.93 -20.98 -32.65
CA GLY A 142 -9.79 -20.87 -31.73
C GLY A 142 -9.82 -19.65 -30.79
N HIS A 143 -10.83 -18.78 -30.86
CA HIS A 143 -10.95 -17.64 -29.95
C HIS A 143 -11.28 -18.12 -28.52
N PRO A 144 -10.58 -17.67 -27.46
CA PRO A 144 -10.77 -18.21 -26.10
C PRO A 144 -12.18 -18.09 -25.53
N ALA A 145 -12.95 -17.07 -25.94
CA ALA A 145 -14.37 -16.95 -25.59
C ALA A 145 -15.26 -18.14 -26.02
N ASN A 146 -14.79 -18.99 -26.96
CA ASN A 146 -15.50 -20.18 -27.39
C ASN A 146 -15.12 -21.45 -26.61
N LEU A 147 -14.16 -21.36 -25.69
CA LEU A 147 -13.86 -22.45 -24.77
C LEU A 147 -15.01 -22.61 -23.76
N ASN A 148 -15.39 -23.85 -23.48
CA ASN A 148 -16.36 -24.18 -22.44
C ASN A 148 -16.05 -25.57 -21.86
N SER A 149 -16.73 -25.93 -20.77
CA SER A 149 -16.48 -27.19 -20.06
C SER A 149 -16.71 -28.45 -20.91
N ASN A 150 -17.59 -28.40 -21.92
CA ASN A 150 -17.81 -29.54 -22.82
C ASN A 150 -16.66 -29.71 -23.81
N VAL A 151 -16.09 -28.62 -24.32
CA VAL A 151 -14.88 -28.65 -25.16
C VAL A 151 -13.71 -29.22 -24.37
N ILE A 152 -13.52 -28.76 -23.13
CA ILE A 152 -12.48 -29.28 -22.22
C ILE A 152 -12.68 -30.78 -21.94
N ALA A 153 -13.92 -31.19 -21.64
CA ALA A 153 -14.24 -32.60 -21.39
C ALA A 153 -14.02 -33.47 -22.64
N THR A 154 -14.36 -32.96 -23.83
CA THR A 154 -14.12 -33.64 -25.10
C THR A 154 -12.63 -33.85 -25.31
N ALA A 155 -11.81 -32.81 -25.15
CA ALA A 155 -10.37 -32.92 -25.26
C ALA A 155 -9.77 -33.91 -24.24
N GLN A 156 -10.27 -33.91 -23.01
CA GLN A 156 -9.81 -34.80 -21.95
C GLN A 156 -10.18 -36.28 -22.19
N SER A 157 -11.26 -36.53 -22.94
CA SER A 157 -11.70 -37.91 -23.26
C SER A 157 -10.74 -38.67 -24.17
N TYR A 158 -9.84 -37.97 -24.88
CA TYR A 158 -8.80 -38.60 -25.67
C TYR A 158 -7.76 -39.21 -24.74
N THR A 159 -7.57 -40.52 -24.85
CA THR A 159 -6.64 -41.23 -23.98
C THR A 159 -5.18 -40.88 -24.29
N SER A 160 -4.32 -41.03 -23.29
CA SER A 160 -2.88 -40.86 -23.45
C SER A 160 -2.18 -42.22 -23.46
N ALA A 161 -1.15 -42.33 -24.29
CA ALA A 161 -0.21 -43.45 -24.25
C ALA A 161 0.83 -43.30 -23.13
N PHE A 162 0.81 -42.21 -22.36
CA PHE A 162 1.81 -41.90 -21.35
C PHE A 162 1.19 -41.57 -19.99
N ALA A 163 1.75 -42.17 -18.94
CA ALA A 163 1.65 -41.69 -17.57
C ALA A 163 2.86 -40.81 -17.28
N VAL A 164 2.64 -39.61 -16.74
CA VAL A 164 3.72 -38.66 -16.43
C VAL A 164 3.54 -38.12 -15.03
N THR A 165 4.64 -38.12 -14.26
CA THR A 165 4.73 -37.39 -12.99
C THR A 165 5.85 -36.36 -13.08
N MET A 166 5.64 -35.20 -12.47
CA MET A 166 6.63 -34.13 -12.41
C MET A 166 6.63 -33.56 -10.99
N ASN A 167 7.59 -34.01 -10.20
CA ASN A 167 7.75 -33.55 -8.83
C ASN A 167 8.73 -32.38 -8.80
N ARG A 168 8.46 -31.40 -7.93
CA ARG A 168 9.33 -30.23 -7.75
C ARG A 168 9.91 -30.18 -6.34
N ALA A 169 11.11 -29.63 -6.22
CA ALA A 169 11.73 -29.29 -4.95
C ALA A 169 12.52 -27.97 -5.08
N TRP A 170 12.40 -27.10 -4.09
CA TRP A 170 13.27 -25.92 -3.98
C TRP A 170 14.72 -26.34 -3.79
N ASP A 171 15.65 -25.64 -4.42
CA ASP A 171 17.04 -25.73 -4.02
C ASP A 171 17.24 -25.07 -2.63
N PRO A 172 18.31 -25.41 -1.89
CA PRO A 172 18.53 -24.86 -0.55
C PRO A 172 18.63 -23.33 -0.50
N SER A 173 18.97 -22.67 -1.61
CA SER A 173 19.11 -21.21 -1.68
C SER A 173 17.84 -20.49 -2.13
N GLY A 174 16.81 -21.21 -2.59
CA GLY A 174 15.57 -20.62 -3.12
C GLY A 174 15.74 -19.87 -4.44
N ASN A 175 16.80 -20.17 -5.20
CA ASN A 175 17.14 -19.56 -6.48
C ASN A 175 16.89 -20.48 -7.68
N ALA A 176 16.60 -21.75 -7.44
CA ALA A 176 16.25 -22.72 -8.45
C ALA A 176 15.22 -23.73 -7.93
N ILE A 177 14.56 -24.40 -8.86
CA ILE A 177 13.64 -25.50 -8.56
C ILE A 177 14.12 -26.72 -9.34
N THR A 178 14.38 -27.81 -8.63
CA THR A 178 14.67 -29.09 -9.27
C THR A 178 13.36 -29.78 -9.60
N LEU A 179 13.18 -30.13 -10.87
CA LEU A 179 12.08 -30.97 -11.34
C LEU A 179 12.58 -32.39 -11.54
N THR A 180 11.85 -33.38 -11.05
CA THR A 180 12.06 -34.79 -11.34
C THR A 180 10.88 -35.29 -12.14
N VAL A 181 11.12 -35.63 -13.41
CA VAL A 181 10.10 -36.09 -14.34
C VAL A 181 10.24 -37.59 -14.54
N ASN A 182 9.15 -38.33 -14.38
CA ASN A 182 9.08 -39.75 -14.73
C ASN A 182 7.97 -39.95 -15.76
N ILE A 183 8.34 -40.51 -16.90
CA ILE A 183 7.45 -40.85 -18.01
C ILE A 183 7.40 -42.37 -18.14
N GLN A 184 6.20 -42.95 -18.24
CA GLN A 184 5.98 -44.36 -18.53
C GLN A 184 4.97 -44.51 -19.66
N ALA A 185 5.27 -45.35 -20.65
CA ALA A 185 4.31 -45.69 -21.68
C ALA A 185 3.26 -46.68 -21.16
N THR A 186 1.99 -46.31 -21.21
CA THR A 186 0.84 -47.16 -20.87
C THR A 186 0.22 -47.84 -22.10
N ALA A 187 0.64 -47.43 -23.30
CA ALA A 187 0.31 -48.04 -24.59
C ALA A 187 1.52 -47.94 -25.52
N ASN A 188 1.58 -48.77 -26.57
CA ASN A 188 2.57 -48.58 -27.63
C ASN A 188 2.34 -47.22 -28.31
N PHE A 189 3.42 -46.50 -28.59
CA PHE A 189 3.35 -45.18 -29.24
C PHE A 189 4.46 -45.04 -30.28
N ASN A 190 4.09 -44.54 -31.47
CA ASN A 190 5.02 -44.19 -32.53
C ASN A 190 4.80 -42.72 -32.88
N ALA A 191 5.83 -41.89 -32.70
CA ALA A 191 5.82 -40.49 -33.06
C ALA A 191 5.89 -40.33 -34.58
N VAL A 192 5.26 -39.27 -35.09
CA VAL A 192 5.33 -38.88 -36.51
C VAL A 192 6.64 -38.13 -36.78
N GLY A 193 7.09 -37.31 -35.84
CA GLY A 193 8.37 -36.61 -35.91
C GLY A 193 9.17 -36.72 -34.63
N ASN A 194 9.88 -35.65 -34.29
CA ASN A 194 10.65 -35.59 -33.05
C ASN A 194 9.68 -35.53 -31.86
N LEU A 195 9.81 -36.51 -30.96
CA LEU A 195 9.07 -36.52 -29.70
C LEU A 195 9.90 -35.80 -28.64
N VAL A 196 9.32 -34.77 -28.04
CA VAL A 196 10.02 -33.86 -27.11
C VAL A 196 9.18 -33.62 -25.87
N PHE A 197 9.77 -33.76 -24.69
CA PHE A 197 9.18 -33.26 -23.46
C PHE A 197 9.57 -31.79 -23.27
N ARG A 198 8.58 -30.90 -23.28
CA ARG A 198 8.78 -29.45 -23.06
C ARG A 198 8.34 -29.08 -21.66
N THR A 199 9.10 -28.21 -21.01
CA THR A 199 8.79 -27.73 -19.65
C THR A 199 8.76 -26.21 -19.64
N VAL A 200 7.64 -25.65 -19.21
CA VAL A 200 7.39 -24.21 -19.11
C VAL A 200 7.13 -23.85 -17.66
N MET A 201 7.95 -22.96 -17.13
CA MET A 201 7.73 -22.26 -15.87
C MET A 201 6.70 -21.15 -16.11
N ILE A 202 5.65 -21.16 -15.30
CA ILE A 202 4.60 -20.14 -15.31
C ILE A 202 4.54 -19.44 -13.94
N GLU A 203 4.10 -18.19 -13.91
CA GLU A 203 3.58 -17.59 -12.67
C GLU A 203 2.06 -17.73 -12.69
N ARG A 204 1.52 -18.41 -11.68
CA ARG A 204 0.08 -18.67 -11.55
C ARG A 204 -0.72 -17.39 -11.43
N VAL A 205 -0.20 -16.40 -10.69
CA VAL A 205 -0.81 -15.08 -10.51
C VAL A 205 0.28 -14.00 -10.59
N ILE A 206 0.04 -12.98 -11.40
CA ILE A 206 0.83 -11.75 -11.44
C ILE A 206 -0.11 -10.55 -11.31
N ASP A 207 0.19 -9.69 -10.33
CA ASP A 207 -0.50 -8.43 -10.14
C ASP A 207 0.48 -7.26 -10.32
N PHE A 208 0.10 -6.28 -11.11
CA PHE A 208 0.84 -5.04 -11.25
C PHE A 208 0.09 -3.87 -10.60
N SER A 209 0.83 -2.97 -9.95
CA SER A 209 0.28 -1.68 -9.51
C SER A 209 -0.04 -0.77 -10.69
N VAL A 210 0.70 -0.90 -11.80
CA VAL A 210 0.54 -0.17 -13.06
C VAL A 210 0.47 -1.16 -14.21
N ALA A 211 -0.50 -0.98 -15.12
CA ALA A 211 -0.67 -1.90 -16.25
C ALA A 211 0.62 -1.98 -17.09
N PRO A 212 1.10 -3.19 -17.44
CA PRO A 212 2.35 -3.36 -18.16
C PRO A 212 2.25 -3.00 -19.65
N GLY A 213 1.03 -2.93 -20.19
CA GLY A 213 0.73 -2.48 -21.55
C GLY A 213 -0.47 -1.54 -21.61
N THR A 214 -0.90 -1.20 -22.83
CA THR A 214 -1.92 -0.15 -23.07
C THR A 214 -3.36 -0.63 -22.89
N ASN A 215 -3.60 -1.92 -22.66
CA ASN A 215 -4.96 -2.47 -22.53
C ASN A 215 -5.58 -2.25 -21.12
N GLY A 216 -4.80 -1.77 -20.15
CA GLY A 216 -5.24 -1.48 -18.78
C GLY A 216 -5.30 -2.69 -17.84
N GLU A 217 -5.00 -3.91 -18.31
CA GLU A 217 -4.99 -5.13 -17.51
C GLU A 217 -3.86 -5.09 -16.46
N LYS A 218 -4.18 -5.50 -15.23
CA LYS A 218 -3.23 -5.50 -14.10
C LYS A 218 -3.10 -6.86 -13.42
N HIS A 219 -4.02 -7.78 -13.70
CA HIS A 219 -4.09 -9.10 -13.09
C HIS A 219 -3.96 -10.13 -14.21
N PHE A 220 -3.00 -11.03 -14.07
CA PHE A 220 -2.67 -12.03 -15.07
C PHE A 220 -2.53 -13.39 -14.41
N GLU A 221 -2.97 -14.45 -15.08
CA GLU A 221 -2.88 -15.81 -14.60
C GLU A 221 -2.16 -16.72 -15.60
N ASP A 222 -1.39 -17.68 -15.12
CA ASP A 222 -0.73 -18.73 -15.92
C ASP A 222 0.21 -18.24 -17.02
N ILE A 223 0.88 -17.13 -16.77
CA ILE A 223 1.78 -16.51 -17.73
C ILE A 223 3.08 -17.32 -17.85
N ALA A 224 3.45 -17.67 -19.08
CA ALA A 224 4.74 -18.28 -19.38
C ALA A 224 5.91 -17.31 -19.14
N ILE A 225 6.80 -17.65 -18.22
CA ILE A 225 7.95 -16.78 -17.87
C ILE A 225 9.30 -17.34 -18.29
N LYS A 226 9.46 -18.67 -18.38
CA LYS A 226 10.71 -19.32 -18.81
C LYS A 226 10.48 -20.79 -19.16
N SER A 227 11.35 -21.39 -19.96
CA SER A 227 11.30 -22.83 -20.29
C SER A 227 12.64 -23.51 -20.08
N PHE A 228 12.62 -24.83 -19.84
CA PHE A 228 13.81 -25.61 -19.49
C PHE A 228 13.87 -26.95 -20.25
N PRO A 229 15.05 -27.37 -20.77
CA PRO A 229 16.31 -26.60 -20.88
C PRO A 229 16.18 -25.36 -21.78
N THR A 230 15.42 -25.46 -22.86
CA THR A 230 14.84 -24.35 -23.62
C THR A 230 13.50 -24.80 -24.20
N LEU A 231 12.64 -23.86 -24.58
CA LEU A 231 11.36 -24.21 -25.19
C LEU A 231 11.54 -24.96 -26.51
N GLN A 232 12.55 -24.60 -27.33
CA GLN A 232 12.79 -25.18 -28.65
C GLN A 232 13.38 -26.59 -28.59
N SER A 233 14.39 -26.80 -27.76
CA SER A 233 15.05 -28.11 -27.66
C SER A 233 14.27 -29.11 -26.80
N GLY A 234 13.66 -28.63 -25.71
CA GLY A 234 13.08 -29.49 -24.67
C GLY A 234 14.05 -30.59 -24.21
N VAL A 235 13.49 -31.69 -23.73
CA VAL A 235 14.20 -32.96 -23.49
C VAL A 235 13.76 -33.96 -24.56
N ALA A 236 14.71 -34.45 -25.35
CA ALA A 236 14.42 -35.42 -26.40
C ALA A 236 13.89 -36.74 -25.82
N MET A 237 12.91 -37.33 -26.51
CA MET A 237 12.34 -38.64 -26.20
C MET A 237 12.54 -39.58 -27.40
N THR A 238 12.53 -40.89 -27.17
CA THR A 238 12.58 -41.87 -28.27
C THR A 238 11.30 -41.80 -29.10
N SER A 239 11.40 -41.95 -30.42
CA SER A 239 10.23 -41.89 -31.32
C SER A 239 9.30 -43.09 -31.19
N ASN A 240 9.80 -44.25 -30.75
CA ASN A 240 9.00 -45.46 -30.56
C ASN A 240 9.04 -45.89 -29.09
N TRP A 241 7.87 -46.19 -28.53
CA TRP A 241 7.70 -46.63 -27.15
C TRP A 241 6.91 -47.93 -27.10
N SER A 242 7.45 -48.88 -26.33
CA SER A 242 6.73 -50.11 -25.97
C SER A 242 6.02 -49.95 -24.63
N ILE A 243 4.90 -50.64 -24.42
CA ILE A 243 4.19 -50.66 -23.14
C ILE A 243 5.17 -50.98 -21.99
N GLY A 244 5.13 -50.16 -20.92
CA GLY A 244 5.96 -50.30 -19.74
C GLY A 244 7.34 -49.65 -19.83
N GLN A 245 7.78 -49.21 -21.01
CA GLN A 245 9.04 -48.46 -21.16
C GLN A 245 8.96 -47.14 -20.37
N THR A 246 10.09 -46.74 -19.77
CA THR A 246 10.20 -45.54 -18.94
C THR A 246 11.34 -44.62 -19.37
N GLN A 247 11.19 -43.32 -19.16
CA GLN A 247 12.27 -42.33 -19.19
C GLN A 247 12.14 -41.42 -17.96
N THR A 248 13.24 -41.26 -17.24
CA THR A 248 13.34 -40.39 -16.07
C THR A 248 14.48 -39.40 -16.27
N PHE A 249 14.26 -38.14 -15.89
CA PHE A 249 15.28 -37.11 -15.91
C PHE A 249 14.98 -36.01 -14.89
N THR A 250 16.00 -35.22 -14.58
CA THR A 250 15.89 -34.05 -13.72
C THR A 250 16.22 -32.77 -14.47
N LEU A 251 15.49 -31.70 -14.18
CA LEU A 251 15.78 -30.36 -14.68
C LEU A 251 16.11 -29.45 -13.51
N ASN A 252 17.24 -28.74 -13.59
CA ASN A 252 17.54 -27.66 -12.66
C ASN A 252 17.03 -26.33 -13.25
N CYS A 253 15.92 -25.83 -12.72
CA CYS A 253 15.24 -24.67 -13.25
C CYS A 253 15.61 -23.42 -12.44
N ALA A 254 16.64 -22.71 -12.86
CA ALA A 254 17.03 -21.43 -12.25
C ALA A 254 15.91 -20.39 -12.39
N ILE A 255 15.61 -19.68 -11.32
CA ILE A 255 14.55 -18.67 -11.30
C ILE A 255 15.06 -17.42 -12.02
N PRO A 256 14.35 -16.93 -13.06
CA PRO A 256 14.76 -15.70 -13.73
C PRO A 256 14.61 -14.49 -12.80
N SER A 257 15.49 -13.50 -12.94
CA SER A 257 15.49 -12.27 -12.12
C SER A 257 14.23 -11.41 -12.27
N TYR A 258 13.43 -11.65 -13.31
CA TYR A 258 12.16 -10.98 -13.58
C TYR A 258 10.93 -11.75 -13.06
N CYS A 259 11.13 -12.88 -12.36
CA CYS A 259 10.06 -13.51 -11.60
C CYS A 259 9.63 -12.56 -10.47
N ARG A 260 8.31 -12.38 -10.32
CA ARG A 260 7.73 -11.37 -9.43
C ARG A 260 7.36 -11.98 -8.08
N LYS A 261 6.78 -13.17 -8.08
CA LYS A 261 6.35 -13.88 -6.87
C LYS A 261 6.81 -15.34 -6.95
N LYS A 262 7.85 -15.70 -6.19
CA LYS A 262 8.43 -17.06 -6.22
C LYS A 262 7.41 -18.12 -5.78
N GLU A 263 6.55 -17.77 -4.83
CA GLU A 263 5.45 -18.60 -4.33
C GLU A 263 4.36 -18.86 -5.38
N GLU A 264 4.31 -18.08 -6.46
CA GLU A 264 3.39 -18.26 -7.58
C GLU A 264 3.99 -19.09 -8.73
N ILE A 265 5.29 -19.43 -8.68
CA ILE A 265 5.93 -20.25 -9.70
C ILE A 265 5.28 -21.63 -9.72
N ALA A 266 4.80 -22.06 -10.88
CA ALA A 266 4.40 -23.43 -11.18
C ALA A 266 5.07 -23.89 -12.49
N PHE A 267 4.91 -25.16 -12.84
CA PHE A 267 5.44 -25.70 -14.09
C PHE A 267 4.39 -26.50 -14.83
N VAL A 268 4.42 -26.38 -16.15
CA VAL A 268 3.65 -27.18 -17.09
C VAL A 268 4.63 -27.95 -17.96
N GLY A 269 4.55 -29.27 -17.90
CA GLY A 269 5.35 -30.19 -18.70
C GLY A 269 4.45 -30.88 -19.72
N PHE A 270 4.91 -31.09 -20.94
CA PHE A 270 4.10 -31.76 -21.96
C PHE A 270 4.92 -32.52 -22.99
N ILE A 271 4.40 -33.67 -23.43
CA ILE A 271 4.99 -34.51 -24.48
C ILE A 271 4.43 -34.04 -25.83
N GLN A 272 5.28 -33.42 -26.65
CA GLN A 272 4.94 -32.85 -27.94
C GLN A 272 5.56 -33.69 -29.07
N ASP A 273 4.74 -34.11 -30.03
CA ASP A 273 5.21 -34.66 -31.31
C ASP A 273 5.30 -33.52 -32.34
N ASP A 274 6.53 -33.10 -32.67
CA ASP A 274 6.76 -31.98 -33.58
C ASP A 274 6.42 -32.32 -35.04
N GLY A 275 6.23 -33.60 -35.40
CA GLY A 275 5.84 -33.99 -36.75
C GLY A 275 4.37 -33.69 -37.08
N ASN A 276 3.51 -33.59 -36.07
CA ASN A 276 2.08 -33.33 -36.22
C ASN A 276 1.53 -32.27 -35.26
N GLN A 277 2.39 -31.68 -34.43
CA GLN A 277 2.07 -30.63 -33.44
C GLN A 277 1.10 -31.09 -32.35
N ARG A 278 0.86 -32.40 -32.18
CA ARG A 278 -0.02 -32.91 -31.13
C ARG A 278 0.70 -33.11 -29.82
N VAL A 279 0.02 -32.75 -28.74
CA VAL A 279 0.43 -33.08 -27.38
C VAL A 279 -0.17 -34.43 -26.99
N ALA A 280 0.69 -35.37 -26.60
CA ALA A 280 0.29 -36.71 -26.21
C ALA A 280 -0.12 -36.78 -24.73
N GLN A 281 0.49 -35.96 -23.88
CA GLN A 281 0.18 -35.85 -22.46
C GLN A 281 0.69 -34.51 -21.91
N CYS A 282 -0.06 -33.92 -20.98
CA CYS A 282 0.39 -32.81 -20.15
C CYS A 282 0.59 -33.30 -18.71
N VAL A 283 1.43 -32.59 -17.96
CA VAL A 283 1.62 -32.75 -16.52
C VAL A 283 1.83 -31.36 -15.92
N ARG A 284 1.41 -31.17 -14.68
CA ARG A 284 1.70 -29.94 -13.94
C ARG A 284 2.43 -30.23 -12.65
N ALA A 285 3.26 -29.29 -12.23
CA ALA A 285 3.76 -29.19 -10.87
C ALA A 285 3.26 -27.86 -10.32
N ASP A 286 2.33 -27.93 -9.36
CA ASP A 286 1.66 -26.75 -8.83
C ASP A 286 2.63 -25.83 -8.07
N ARG A 287 2.16 -24.61 -7.81
CA ARG A 287 2.86 -23.66 -6.95
C ARG A 287 3.03 -24.22 -5.54
N GLN A 288 4.13 -23.86 -4.89
CA GLN A 288 4.42 -24.27 -3.50
C GLN A 288 4.81 -23.04 -2.68
N PRO A 289 4.37 -22.96 -1.41
CA PRO A 289 4.84 -21.91 -0.51
C PRO A 289 6.36 -21.90 -0.37
N LEU A 290 6.91 -20.77 0.07
CA LEU A 290 8.33 -20.62 0.34
C LEU A 290 8.73 -21.38 1.61
N LEU A 291 9.93 -21.96 1.63
CA LEU A 291 10.41 -22.72 2.79
C LEU A 291 10.79 -21.78 3.95
N TYR A 292 11.53 -20.71 3.65
CA TYR A 292 11.92 -19.68 4.60
C TYR A 292 11.65 -18.32 3.97
N ASP A 293 10.94 -17.45 4.69
CA ASP A 293 10.58 -16.09 4.24
C ASP A 293 10.34 -15.22 5.48
N ALA A 294 11.22 -14.25 5.74
CA ALA A 294 11.11 -13.34 6.86
C ALA A 294 10.59 -11.97 6.39
N LEU A 295 9.32 -11.71 6.64
CA LEU A 295 8.69 -10.44 6.31
C LEU A 295 8.96 -9.40 7.40
N ALA A 296 9.60 -8.29 7.04
CA ALA A 296 9.68 -7.08 7.86
C ALA A 296 8.33 -6.35 7.82
N LEU A 297 7.60 -6.35 8.94
CA LEU A 297 6.25 -5.76 9.01
C LEU A 297 6.29 -4.26 9.28
N ALA A 298 7.00 -3.87 10.33
CA ALA A 298 7.02 -2.50 10.83
C ALA A 298 8.20 -2.29 11.79
N ALA A 299 8.43 -1.03 12.17
CA ALA A 299 9.28 -0.64 13.27
C ALA A 299 8.56 0.40 14.15
N LYS A 300 8.94 0.46 15.41
CA LYS A 300 8.51 1.49 16.35
C LYS A 300 9.72 2.04 17.09
N ILE A 301 9.84 3.36 17.07
CA ILE A 301 10.77 4.14 17.89
C ILE A 301 9.93 5.16 18.65
N ASP A 302 9.97 5.12 19.99
CA ASP A 302 9.38 6.18 20.81
C ASP A 302 10.24 7.47 20.70
N PRO A 303 9.71 8.66 21.02
CA PRO A 303 10.51 9.89 21.00
C PRO A 303 11.80 9.76 21.80
N VAL A 304 12.89 10.33 21.28
CA VAL A 304 14.24 10.17 21.84
C VAL A 304 14.74 11.50 22.38
N CYS A 305 15.00 11.58 23.69
CA CYS A 305 15.60 12.75 24.35
C CYS A 305 16.93 12.39 25.04
N SER A 306 17.59 11.33 24.59
CA SER A 306 18.85 10.84 25.16
C SER A 306 19.85 10.49 24.06
N ALA A 307 21.09 10.21 24.43
CA ALA A 307 22.15 9.85 23.48
C ALA A 307 21.96 8.46 22.82
N SER A 308 20.95 7.69 23.23
CA SER A 308 20.67 6.36 22.69
C SER A 308 19.18 6.09 22.52
N LEU A 309 18.84 5.22 21.57
CA LEU A 309 17.49 4.71 21.36
C LEU A 309 17.48 3.19 21.27
N SER A 310 16.38 2.56 21.65
CA SER A 310 16.18 1.10 21.60
C SER A 310 15.03 0.76 20.66
N PRO A 311 15.32 0.41 19.39
CA PRO A 311 14.28 0.09 18.42
C PRO A 311 13.46 -1.14 18.77
N LEU A 312 12.15 -1.09 18.50
CA LEU A 312 11.29 -2.27 18.46
C LEU A 312 10.94 -2.59 16.99
N VAL A 313 11.28 -3.79 16.52
CA VAL A 313 10.98 -4.23 15.15
C VAL A 313 9.99 -5.38 15.16
N TYR A 314 9.13 -5.44 14.14
CA TYR A 314 8.10 -6.46 14.00
C TYR A 314 8.37 -7.32 12.78
N VAL A 315 8.58 -8.62 12.98
CA VAL A 315 8.93 -9.58 11.93
C VAL A 315 7.88 -10.69 11.89
N LYS A 316 7.50 -11.13 10.69
CA LYS A 316 6.63 -12.29 10.47
C LYS A 316 7.38 -13.38 9.73
N ASN A 317 7.18 -14.63 10.13
CA ASN A 317 7.58 -15.77 9.31
C ASN A 317 6.45 -16.08 8.32
N ASN A 318 6.70 -15.80 7.04
CA ASN A 318 5.77 -16.05 5.95
C ASN A 318 6.11 -17.36 5.19
N GLY A 319 7.19 -18.04 5.59
CA GLY A 319 7.60 -19.36 5.10
C GLY A 319 6.98 -20.52 5.90
N LEU A 320 7.27 -21.74 5.45
CA LEU A 320 6.78 -22.98 6.07
C LEU A 320 7.64 -23.49 7.23
N ASN A 321 8.94 -23.22 7.21
CA ASN A 321 9.87 -23.69 8.23
C ASN A 321 10.05 -22.63 9.32
N ALA A 322 10.30 -23.08 10.55
CA ALA A 322 10.55 -22.17 11.66
C ALA A 322 11.86 -21.38 11.46
N ILE A 323 11.82 -20.08 11.76
CA ILE A 323 13.01 -19.23 11.79
C ILE A 323 13.55 -19.24 13.21
N THR A 324 14.75 -19.79 13.40
CA THR A 324 15.38 -19.95 14.72
C THR A 324 16.53 -18.99 14.98
N ALA A 325 17.05 -18.37 13.92
CA ALA A 325 18.01 -17.29 14.00
C ALA A 325 17.78 -16.29 12.86
N MET A 326 18.03 -15.01 13.10
CA MET A 326 18.07 -13.99 12.06
C MET A 326 19.08 -12.88 12.40
N THR A 327 19.68 -12.30 11.37
CA THR A 327 20.53 -11.10 11.49
C THR A 327 19.74 -9.89 11.02
N ILE A 328 19.59 -8.90 11.89
CA ILE A 328 18.87 -7.66 11.63
C ILE A 328 19.89 -6.52 11.59
N THR A 329 19.99 -5.83 10.47
CA THR A 329 20.84 -4.65 10.32
C THR A 329 19.99 -3.40 10.45
N PRO A 330 20.10 -2.63 11.55
CA PRO A 330 19.41 -1.35 11.70
C PRO A 330 20.14 -0.22 10.96
N TYR A 331 19.40 0.81 10.59
CA TYR A 331 19.89 2.03 9.96
C TYR A 331 19.22 3.25 10.59
N ILE A 332 19.99 4.31 10.79
CA ILE A 332 19.52 5.63 11.22
C ILE A 332 19.89 6.62 10.13
N ASP A 333 18.91 7.30 9.55
CA ASP A 333 19.10 8.25 8.45
C ASP A 333 19.93 7.68 7.30
N GLY A 334 19.67 6.41 6.97
CA GLY A 334 20.36 5.65 5.92
C GLY A 334 21.75 5.15 6.32
N THR A 335 22.27 5.51 7.49
CA THR A 335 23.58 5.03 7.99
C THR A 335 23.41 3.73 8.75
N ALA A 336 24.12 2.68 8.33
CA ALA A 336 24.08 1.37 8.97
C ALA A 336 24.64 1.41 10.40
N ALA A 337 23.91 0.84 11.34
CA ALA A 337 24.38 0.53 12.68
C ALA A 337 24.84 -0.94 12.77
N SER A 338 25.39 -1.33 13.92
CA SER A 338 25.89 -2.69 14.12
C SER A 338 24.77 -3.72 13.95
N PRO A 339 24.99 -4.82 13.20
CA PRO A 339 24.02 -5.89 13.07
C PRO A 339 23.66 -6.52 14.42
N PHE A 340 22.39 -6.84 14.60
CA PHE A 340 21.83 -7.53 15.75
C PHE A 340 21.49 -8.97 15.38
N THR A 341 21.99 -9.93 16.16
CA THR A 341 21.64 -11.35 15.99
C THR A 341 20.52 -11.72 16.95
N TRP A 342 19.39 -12.12 16.39
CA TRP A 342 18.28 -12.70 17.13
C TRP A 342 18.34 -14.22 17.08
N THR A 343 18.03 -14.87 18.21
CA THR A 343 17.83 -16.32 18.30
C THR A 343 16.51 -16.60 19.01
N GLY A 344 15.77 -17.60 18.54
CA GLY A 344 14.48 -17.97 19.12
C GLY A 344 13.79 -19.07 18.34
N ASN A 345 12.46 -19.06 18.32
CA ASN A 345 11.67 -19.95 17.48
C ASN A 345 10.43 -19.22 16.97
N LEU A 346 10.52 -18.67 15.75
CA LEU A 346 9.41 -18.03 15.07
C LEU A 346 8.76 -19.04 14.12
N ALA A 347 7.67 -19.67 14.59
CA ALA A 347 6.92 -20.66 13.82
C ALA A 347 6.29 -20.06 12.56
N ALA A 348 5.99 -20.91 11.57
CA ALA A 348 5.32 -20.52 10.33
C ALA A 348 4.03 -19.72 10.61
N GLY A 349 3.85 -18.62 9.88
CA GLY A 349 2.71 -17.72 10.00
C GLY A 349 2.69 -16.84 11.27
N SER A 350 3.64 -17.01 12.19
CA SER A 350 3.68 -16.25 13.45
C SER A 350 4.45 -14.93 13.31
N ASN A 351 4.17 -13.99 14.23
CA ASN A 351 4.85 -12.70 14.35
C ASN A 351 5.74 -12.67 15.59
N ALA A 352 6.83 -11.90 15.55
CA ALA A 352 7.67 -11.55 16.68
C ALA A 352 7.83 -10.04 16.77
N SER A 353 7.80 -9.50 17.99
CA SER A 353 8.31 -8.17 18.32
C SER A 353 9.70 -8.33 18.96
N ILE A 354 10.70 -7.66 18.39
CA ILE A 354 12.10 -7.81 18.77
C ILE A 354 12.65 -6.45 19.16
N THR A 355 13.05 -6.30 20.42
CA THR A 355 13.78 -5.12 20.88
C THR A 355 15.26 -5.27 20.50
N LEU A 356 15.78 -4.34 19.70
CA LEU A 356 17.18 -4.32 19.31
C LEU A 356 18.06 -3.76 20.42
N ALA A 357 19.36 -4.03 20.34
CA ALA A 357 20.35 -3.40 21.22
C ALA A 357 20.31 -1.87 21.07
N PRO A 358 20.63 -1.10 22.13
CA PRO A 358 20.67 0.36 22.06
C PRO A 358 21.62 0.85 20.96
N ILE A 359 21.18 1.85 20.20
CA ILE A 359 21.93 2.49 19.12
C ILE A 359 22.11 3.96 19.47
N THR A 360 23.24 4.55 19.09
CA THR A 360 23.48 5.99 19.24
C THR A 360 22.41 6.79 18.52
N SER A 361 21.80 7.74 19.23
CA SER A 361 20.79 8.64 18.68
C SER A 361 21.41 9.75 17.84
N PRO A 362 20.72 10.26 16.81
CA PRO A 362 21.05 11.55 16.21
C PRO A 362 21.10 12.66 17.26
N THR A 363 21.96 13.65 17.00
CA THR A 363 22.14 14.81 17.89
C THR A 363 21.22 15.97 17.54
N LEU A 364 20.82 16.10 16.27
CA LEU A 364 19.90 17.14 15.83
C LEU A 364 18.49 16.83 16.34
N SER A 365 17.75 17.88 16.70
CA SER A 365 16.34 17.75 17.09
C SER A 365 15.46 17.79 15.85
N GLY A 366 14.36 17.03 15.86
CA GLY A 366 13.36 17.00 14.78
C GLY A 366 13.11 15.60 14.23
N ALA A 367 12.69 15.54 12.98
CA ALA A 367 12.36 14.29 12.29
C ALA A 367 13.62 13.52 11.89
N HIS A 368 13.66 12.24 12.28
CA HIS A 368 14.68 11.28 11.87
C HIS A 368 14.01 10.02 11.33
N SER A 369 14.78 9.20 10.63
CA SER A 369 14.31 7.93 10.07
C SER A 369 15.07 6.75 10.65
N PHE A 370 14.32 5.72 11.01
CA PHE A 370 14.85 4.41 11.36
C PHE A 370 14.39 3.41 10.33
N SER A 371 15.29 2.55 9.87
CA SER A 371 14.93 1.37 9.09
C SER A 371 15.72 0.16 9.54
N TYR A 372 15.25 -1.03 9.18
CA TYR A 372 16.01 -2.25 9.40
C TYR A 372 15.89 -3.17 8.20
N GLN A 373 16.89 -4.04 8.04
CA GLN A 373 16.91 -5.09 7.04
C GLN A 373 17.20 -6.44 7.70
N ILE A 374 16.43 -7.47 7.34
CA ILE A 374 16.72 -8.85 7.71
C ILE A 374 17.69 -9.40 6.66
N THR A 375 18.95 -9.58 7.04
CA THR A 375 20.05 -9.85 6.11
C THR A 375 20.47 -11.32 6.05
N ALA A 376 20.10 -12.12 7.06
CA ALA A 376 20.33 -13.56 7.09
C ALA A 376 19.33 -14.25 8.02
N LEU A 377 19.02 -15.52 7.75
CA LEU A 377 18.27 -16.41 8.65
C LEU A 377 19.15 -17.62 9.05
N ASN A 378 18.60 -18.55 9.83
CA ASN A 378 19.18 -19.89 10.01
C ASN A 378 19.21 -20.74 8.72
N ALA A 379 18.68 -20.21 7.62
CA ALA A 379 18.71 -20.74 6.27
C ALA A 379 18.72 -19.56 5.27
N SER A 380 18.66 -19.85 3.97
CA SER A 380 18.44 -18.80 2.96
C SER A 380 17.00 -18.31 3.01
N ASP A 381 16.82 -16.99 3.08
CA ASP A 381 15.53 -16.36 2.87
C ASP A 381 15.18 -16.37 1.38
N PHE A 382 14.00 -16.89 1.03
CA PHE A 382 13.60 -17.06 -0.36
C PHE A 382 13.00 -15.79 -0.95
N ASN A 383 12.56 -14.83 -0.13
CA ASN A 383 12.06 -13.53 -0.57
C ASN A 383 12.88 -12.42 0.09
N LEU A 384 13.81 -11.82 -0.66
CA LEU A 384 14.62 -10.73 -0.09
C LEU A 384 13.93 -9.36 -0.22
N SER A 385 12.86 -9.27 -1.03
CA SER A 385 12.23 -7.99 -1.38
C SER A 385 11.36 -7.41 -0.26
N ASN A 386 10.98 -8.25 0.70
CA ASN A 386 10.12 -7.92 1.83
C ASN A 386 10.88 -7.91 3.18
N ASN A 387 12.22 -7.88 3.13
CA ASN A 387 13.08 -7.95 4.32
C ASN A 387 13.37 -6.59 4.94
N SER A 388 12.69 -5.51 4.53
CA SER A 388 12.95 -4.17 5.03
C SER A 388 11.68 -3.42 5.41
N ALA A 389 11.73 -2.72 6.53
CA ALA A 389 10.71 -1.75 6.94
C ALA A 389 11.38 -0.48 7.47
N ARG A 390 10.64 0.64 7.44
CA ARG A 390 11.12 1.96 7.88
C ARG A 390 10.03 2.68 8.67
N VAL A 391 10.44 3.59 9.54
CA VAL A 391 9.57 4.47 10.31
C VAL A 391 10.28 5.79 10.56
N SER A 392 9.54 6.89 10.60
CA SER A 392 10.05 8.17 11.09
C SER A 392 9.90 8.26 12.61
N PHE A 393 10.73 9.04 13.28
CA PHE A 393 10.63 9.27 14.72
C PHE A 393 11.13 10.66 15.10
N LEU A 394 10.76 11.11 16.30
CA LEU A 394 11.15 12.40 16.84
C LEU A 394 12.39 12.28 17.73
N VAL A 395 13.40 13.10 17.46
CA VAL A 395 14.48 13.41 18.41
C VAL A 395 14.18 14.77 19.05
N ALA A 396 14.09 14.81 20.38
CA ALA A 396 13.78 15.98 21.18
C ALA A 396 14.96 16.35 22.09
N ASN A 397 15.99 16.94 21.49
CA ASN A 397 17.20 17.39 22.20
C ASN A 397 17.22 18.91 22.43
N ALA A 398 16.30 19.65 21.80
CA ALA A 398 16.16 21.09 21.96
C ALA A 398 14.67 21.45 22.09
N TYR A 399 14.35 22.30 23.06
CA TYR A 399 13.00 22.77 23.33
C TYR A 399 12.97 24.28 23.09
N ALA A 400 12.29 24.70 22.02
CA ALA A 400 12.25 26.11 21.65
C ALA A 400 11.29 26.88 22.58
N ALA A 401 11.72 28.07 23.02
CA ALA A 401 10.86 29.01 23.73
C ALA A 401 10.17 29.93 22.70
N GLY A 402 8.84 29.92 22.67
CA GLY A 402 8.04 30.72 21.75
C GLY A 402 6.81 29.97 21.22
N PRO A 403 5.83 30.68 20.62
CA PRO A 403 4.66 30.02 20.12
C PRO A 403 5.00 29.15 18.90
N VAL A 404 4.42 27.95 18.81
CA VAL A 404 4.36 27.22 17.54
C VAL A 404 3.23 27.86 16.74
N SER A 405 3.53 28.33 15.53
CA SER A 405 2.53 28.85 14.59
C SER A 405 2.77 28.19 13.24
N GLU A 406 1.79 27.43 12.76
CA GLU A 406 1.88 26.69 11.50
C GLU A 406 0.57 26.75 10.72
N GLY A 407 0.64 27.33 9.52
CA GLY A 407 -0.48 27.46 8.56
C GLY A 407 -0.20 26.77 7.22
N PHE A 408 0.79 25.87 7.18
CA PHE A 408 1.14 25.00 6.05
C PHE A 408 1.44 25.71 4.72
N SER A 409 1.93 26.96 4.78
CA SER A 409 2.26 27.74 3.58
C SER A 409 3.47 27.18 2.82
N ALA A 410 4.45 26.60 3.54
CA ALA A 410 5.66 26.01 2.96
C ALA A 410 5.36 24.72 2.18
N VAL A 411 6.15 24.44 1.13
CA VAL A 411 5.97 23.25 0.28
C VAL A 411 6.35 21.95 1.00
N ALA A 412 7.33 21.99 1.90
CA ALA A 412 7.82 20.81 2.61
C ALA A 412 6.79 20.29 3.63
N PHE A 413 6.57 18.98 3.66
CA PHE A 413 5.71 18.32 4.63
C PHE A 413 6.35 17.01 5.15
N PRO A 414 6.36 16.76 6.48
CA PRO A 414 5.97 17.70 7.53
C PRO A 414 6.83 18.98 7.52
N PRO A 415 6.35 20.08 8.12
CA PRO A 415 7.15 21.29 8.25
C PRO A 415 8.51 21.03 8.91
N VAL A 416 9.58 21.59 8.34
CA VAL A 416 10.97 21.30 8.74
C VAL A 416 11.40 21.94 10.07
N ASN A 417 10.54 22.78 10.66
CA ASN A 417 10.70 23.45 11.95
C ASN A 417 10.41 22.54 13.16
N GLY A 418 10.63 21.22 13.03
CA GLY A 418 10.54 20.26 14.12
C GLY A 418 9.28 19.40 14.14
N PHE A 419 8.39 19.53 13.15
CA PHE A 419 7.24 18.65 13.02
C PHE A 419 7.65 17.28 12.49
N VAL A 420 6.98 16.22 12.94
CA VAL A 420 7.28 14.84 12.56
C VAL A 420 6.00 14.06 12.33
N VAL A 421 5.88 13.39 11.19
CA VAL A 421 4.83 12.40 10.94
C VAL A 421 5.40 11.01 11.18
N VAL A 422 4.78 10.25 12.06
CA VAL A 422 5.11 8.85 12.34
C VAL A 422 3.98 7.99 11.79
N ASN A 423 4.32 7.23 10.74
CA ASN A 423 3.46 6.22 10.14
C ASN A 423 4.21 4.88 10.17
N THR A 424 3.69 3.92 10.93
CA THR A 424 4.35 2.64 11.18
C THR A 424 4.10 1.60 10.09
N ASN A 425 3.04 1.74 9.29
CA ASN A 425 2.62 0.77 8.29
C ASN A 425 2.89 1.22 6.84
N ALA A 426 3.37 2.45 6.65
CA ALA A 426 3.64 3.09 5.35
C ALA A 426 2.42 3.18 4.40
N GLY A 427 1.20 3.10 4.93
CA GLY A 427 -0.07 3.30 4.23
C GLY A 427 -0.44 4.78 4.06
N PRO A 428 -1.70 5.09 3.72
CA PRO A 428 -2.19 6.47 3.65
C PRO A 428 -1.98 7.22 4.96
N SER A 429 -1.53 8.48 4.89
CA SER A 429 -1.02 9.22 6.05
C SER A 429 -1.35 10.71 5.97
N TRP A 430 -0.73 11.49 6.86
CA TRP A 430 -0.72 12.95 6.82
C TRP A 430 -0.01 13.46 5.58
N SER A 431 -0.57 14.50 4.96
CA SER A 431 -0.02 15.16 3.78
C SER A 431 -0.41 16.63 3.76
N ARG A 432 0.36 17.47 3.07
CA ARG A 432 -0.06 18.83 2.77
C ARG A 432 -0.96 18.86 1.54
N VAL A 433 -2.03 19.65 1.61
CA VAL A 433 -2.89 19.96 0.45
C VAL A 433 -2.78 21.43 0.07
N THR A 434 -3.25 21.78 -1.13
CA THR A 434 -3.19 23.14 -1.69
C THR A 434 -4.52 23.62 -2.27
N ASN A 435 -5.61 22.95 -1.91
CA ASN A 435 -6.97 23.23 -2.39
C ASN A 435 -7.98 23.33 -1.24
N ALA A 436 -7.54 23.33 0.01
CA ALA A 436 -8.37 23.44 1.20
C ALA A 436 -7.54 24.10 2.31
N GLY A 437 -8.02 25.24 2.81
CA GLY A 437 -7.40 25.98 3.93
C GLY A 437 -8.49 26.62 4.80
N GLY A 438 -8.13 26.88 6.06
CA GLY A 438 -9.04 27.39 7.07
C GLY A 438 -9.47 28.84 6.83
N PHE A 439 -10.77 29.10 6.96
CA PHE A 439 -11.37 30.45 6.97
C PHE A 439 -10.93 31.38 5.82
N ASN A 440 -10.64 30.81 4.65
CA ASN A 440 -10.14 31.54 3.48
C ASN A 440 -8.86 32.37 3.74
N LEU A 441 -8.05 31.98 4.74
CA LEU A 441 -6.78 32.63 5.04
C LEU A 441 -5.66 32.13 4.12
N SER A 442 -5.77 30.88 3.66
CA SER A 442 -4.88 30.25 2.70
C SER A 442 -5.64 29.17 1.93
N MET A 443 -5.00 28.56 0.93
CA MET A 443 -5.52 27.35 0.26
C MET A 443 -4.84 26.07 0.75
N GLN A 444 -3.97 26.16 1.76
CA GLN A 444 -3.14 25.07 2.23
C GLN A 444 -3.58 24.60 3.62
N SER A 445 -3.43 23.31 3.88
CA SER A 445 -3.64 22.72 5.21
C SER A 445 -2.98 21.34 5.29
N ALA A 446 -2.98 20.73 6.47
CA ALA A 446 -2.63 19.33 6.64
C ALA A 446 -3.88 18.45 6.51
N LYS A 447 -3.79 17.37 5.73
CA LYS A 447 -4.84 16.37 5.52
C LYS A 447 -4.38 15.01 5.99
N TYR A 448 -5.20 14.32 6.79
CA TYR A 448 -5.10 12.87 6.98
C TYR A 448 -6.07 12.13 6.06
N ASP A 449 -5.58 11.14 5.33
CA ASP A 449 -6.32 10.43 4.26
C ASP A 449 -7.08 9.19 4.76
N PHE A 450 -8.08 9.39 5.63
CA PHE A 450 -8.97 8.32 6.07
C PHE A 450 -9.73 7.66 4.91
N TYR A 451 -10.06 8.43 3.85
CA TYR A 451 -10.91 7.93 2.75
C TYR A 451 -10.25 6.78 1.98
N ASN A 452 -8.95 6.90 1.70
CA ASN A 452 -8.18 5.87 1.02
C ASN A 452 -7.54 4.85 1.98
N ASN A 453 -7.59 5.10 3.30
CA ASN A 453 -7.11 4.14 4.29
C ASN A 453 -8.16 3.05 4.55
N THR A 454 -7.92 1.87 4.00
CA THR A 454 -8.81 0.70 4.14
C THR A 454 -8.56 -0.13 5.40
N VAL A 455 -7.53 0.21 6.18
CA VAL A 455 -7.13 -0.53 7.38
C VAL A 455 -7.78 0.10 8.60
N ALA A 456 -8.96 -0.38 9.00
CA ALA A 456 -9.62 0.11 10.22
C ALA A 456 -8.75 -0.17 11.47
N GLY A 457 -8.66 0.81 12.35
CA GLY A 457 -7.80 0.79 13.53
C GLY A 457 -6.35 1.19 13.27
N ASP A 458 -6.00 1.58 12.04
CA ASP A 458 -4.70 2.16 11.74
C ASP A 458 -4.47 3.48 12.50
N VAL A 459 -3.24 3.72 12.93
CA VAL A 459 -2.87 4.85 13.78
C VAL A 459 -1.62 5.55 13.26
N ASP A 460 -1.74 6.86 13.04
CA ASP A 460 -0.63 7.73 12.69
C ASP A 460 -0.51 8.86 13.71
N GLU A 461 0.71 9.34 13.87
CA GLU A 461 1.02 10.43 14.79
C GLU A 461 1.62 11.61 14.03
N PHE A 462 1.18 12.81 14.38
CA PHE A 462 1.74 14.06 13.86
C PHE A 462 2.22 14.92 15.04
N TYR A 463 3.53 14.88 15.29
CA TYR A 463 4.20 15.60 16.35
C TYR A 463 4.39 17.07 15.98
N LEU A 464 4.13 17.93 16.95
CA LEU A 464 4.59 19.31 16.97
C LEU A 464 6.06 19.37 17.39
N PRO A 465 6.75 20.50 17.12
CA PRO A 465 8.09 20.72 17.61
C PRO A 465 8.16 20.61 19.14
N PRO A 466 9.25 20.07 19.72
CA PRO A 466 9.47 20.12 21.16
C PRO A 466 9.56 21.56 21.65
N VAL A 467 8.80 21.90 22.70
CA VAL A 467 8.66 23.29 23.18
C VAL A 467 8.86 23.44 24.68
N ASP A 468 9.39 24.61 25.05
CA ASP A 468 9.36 25.12 26.41
C ASP A 468 8.09 25.97 26.59
N LEU A 469 7.15 25.45 27.38
CA LEU A 469 5.90 26.11 27.75
C LEU A 469 5.90 26.52 29.23
N SER A 470 7.07 26.70 29.85
CA SER A 470 7.16 27.13 31.24
C SER A 470 6.47 28.49 31.46
N GLY A 471 5.74 28.62 32.57
CA GLY A 471 5.01 29.85 32.90
C GLY A 471 3.95 29.66 33.98
N GLY A 472 3.29 30.76 34.35
CA GLY A 472 2.37 30.81 35.48
C GLY A 472 0.97 30.24 35.22
N ASN A 473 0.56 30.14 33.97
CA ASN A 473 -0.76 29.67 33.57
C ASN A 473 -0.67 28.42 32.69
N PRO A 474 -1.78 27.66 32.51
CA PRO A 474 -1.85 26.59 31.54
C PRO A 474 -1.65 27.08 30.09
N PRO A 475 -0.76 26.46 29.30
CA PRO A 475 -0.61 26.77 27.88
C PRO A 475 -1.88 26.45 27.08
N GLN A 476 -2.01 27.03 25.89
CA GLN A 476 -3.15 26.84 25.01
C GLN A 476 -2.72 26.39 23.62
N LEU A 477 -3.45 25.43 23.07
CA LEU A 477 -3.36 25.00 21.68
C LEU A 477 -4.65 25.40 20.95
N LEU A 478 -4.53 26.22 19.92
CA LEU A 478 -5.59 26.60 19.01
C LEU A 478 -5.31 26.00 17.65
N PHE A 479 -6.33 25.47 16.98
CA PHE A 479 -6.21 24.99 15.61
C PHE A 479 -7.58 24.96 14.95
N ASP A 480 -7.57 24.87 13.62
CA ASP A 480 -8.78 24.74 12.81
C ASP A 480 -8.95 23.28 12.41
N ILE A 481 -10.19 22.79 12.46
CA ILE A 481 -10.57 21.44 12.04
C ILE A 481 -11.69 21.50 11.00
N ALA A 482 -11.55 20.68 9.95
CA ALA A 482 -12.65 20.39 9.02
C ALA A 482 -12.74 18.89 8.75
N TYR A 483 -13.94 18.35 8.92
CA TYR A 483 -14.25 16.94 8.73
C TYR A 483 -15.73 16.75 8.42
N ALA A 484 -16.02 15.75 7.57
CA ALA A 484 -17.36 15.28 7.29
C ALA A 484 -17.36 13.75 7.34
N GLN A 485 -18.26 13.13 8.08
CA GLN A 485 -18.35 11.67 8.10
C GLN A 485 -18.63 11.13 6.68
N ARG A 486 -18.11 9.94 6.37
CA ARG A 486 -18.45 9.23 5.12
C ARG A 486 -19.87 8.68 5.17
N ASN A 487 -20.26 8.21 6.35
CA ASN A 487 -21.61 7.78 6.71
C ASN A 487 -21.75 7.88 8.23
N ALA A 488 -22.96 7.74 8.77
CA ALA A 488 -23.20 7.91 10.21
C ALA A 488 -22.38 6.99 11.13
N ASN A 489 -21.85 5.87 10.62
CA ASN A 489 -21.06 4.90 11.37
C ASN A 489 -19.55 5.03 11.14
N SER A 490 -19.10 5.96 10.28
CA SER A 490 -17.66 6.17 10.08
C SER A 490 -17.09 6.92 11.29
N ASN A 491 -16.47 6.16 12.19
CA ASN A 491 -15.96 6.63 13.47
C ASN A 491 -14.45 6.83 13.42
N ASP A 492 -13.98 7.66 12.48
CA ASP A 492 -12.60 8.15 12.55
C ASP A 492 -12.42 8.92 13.87
N LYS A 493 -11.19 8.99 14.35
CA LYS A 493 -10.86 9.62 15.62
C LYS A 493 -9.66 10.55 15.49
N LEU A 494 -9.72 11.68 16.21
CA LEU A 494 -8.60 12.56 16.48
C LEU A 494 -8.41 12.71 17.99
N ASP A 495 -7.24 12.32 18.47
CA ASP A 495 -6.76 12.62 19.81
C ASP A 495 -5.62 13.65 19.75
N ILE A 496 -5.47 14.44 20.81
CA ILE A 496 -4.26 15.23 21.06
C ILE A 496 -3.64 14.72 22.35
N MET A 497 -2.37 14.33 22.26
CA MET A 497 -1.62 13.78 23.37
C MET A 497 -0.51 14.75 23.76
N ALA A 498 -0.33 14.98 25.06
CA ALA A 498 0.74 15.80 25.61
C ALA A 498 1.61 14.97 26.58
N SER A 499 2.91 15.22 26.57
CA SER A 499 3.90 14.59 27.44
C SER A 499 4.88 15.63 27.98
N SER A 500 5.37 15.42 29.21
CA SER A 500 6.44 16.21 29.83
C SER A 500 7.58 15.32 30.36
N ASP A 501 7.65 14.08 29.87
CA ASP A 501 8.62 13.05 30.28
C ASP A 501 9.20 12.29 29.07
N CYS A 502 9.44 13.02 27.97
CA CYS A 502 9.96 12.49 26.71
C CYS A 502 9.07 11.42 26.04
N GLY A 503 7.76 11.47 26.27
CA GLY A 503 6.84 10.49 25.69
C GLY A 503 6.83 9.15 26.40
N THR A 504 7.42 9.05 27.61
CA THR A 504 7.30 7.87 28.48
C THR A 504 5.85 7.70 28.92
N THR A 505 5.17 8.81 29.27
CA THR A 505 3.74 8.86 29.52
C THR A 505 3.08 9.93 28.65
N TRP A 506 1.83 9.67 28.27
CA TRP A 506 1.04 10.56 27.43
C TRP A 506 -0.32 10.81 28.08
N THR A 507 -0.70 12.08 28.20
CA THR A 507 -2.03 12.49 28.65
C THR A 507 -2.85 12.88 27.43
N ASN A 508 -4.04 12.31 27.28
CA ASN A 508 -5.00 12.74 26.27
C ASN A 508 -5.67 14.05 26.75
N VAL A 509 -5.43 15.14 26.02
CA VAL A 509 -5.95 16.49 26.34
C VAL A 509 -7.11 16.90 25.45
N PHE A 510 -7.40 16.13 24.40
CA PHE A 510 -8.51 16.33 23.47
C PHE A 510 -8.82 15.01 22.78
N SER A 511 -10.10 14.64 22.69
CA SER A 511 -10.55 13.43 21.99
C SER A 511 -11.89 13.70 21.33
N GLN A 512 -11.94 13.61 20.00
CA GLN A 512 -13.18 13.64 19.24
C GLN A 512 -13.24 12.46 18.25
N THR A 513 -14.45 11.99 17.99
CA THR A 513 -14.72 10.87 17.08
C THR A 513 -16.00 11.08 16.29
N GLY A 514 -16.00 10.63 15.03
CA GLY A 514 -17.17 10.63 14.16
C GLY A 514 -17.90 11.97 14.15
N ALA A 515 -19.18 11.96 14.51
CA ALA A 515 -20.05 13.14 14.52
C ALA A 515 -19.53 14.31 15.36
N MET A 516 -18.71 14.05 16.40
CA MET A 516 -18.15 15.12 17.24
C MET A 516 -17.07 15.94 16.51
N MET A 517 -16.42 15.39 15.48
CA MET A 517 -15.42 16.10 14.67
C MET A 517 -16.05 16.91 13.53
N THR A 518 -17.33 16.66 13.22
CA THR A 518 -17.96 17.12 11.99
C THR A 518 -18.55 18.52 12.12
N ASN A 519 -18.46 19.31 11.03
CA ASN A 519 -19.13 20.62 10.91
C ASN A 519 -20.26 20.64 9.86
N ILE A 520 -20.30 19.66 8.96
CA ILE A 520 -21.26 19.59 7.84
C ILE A 520 -21.97 18.23 7.77
N ALA A 521 -22.97 18.07 6.90
CA ALA A 521 -23.60 16.77 6.71
C ALA A 521 -22.61 15.70 6.17
N PRO A 522 -22.85 14.40 6.43
CA PRO A 522 -22.01 13.33 5.88
C PRO A 522 -21.89 13.37 4.35
N VAL A 523 -20.69 13.12 3.83
CA VAL A 523 -20.38 13.06 2.39
C VAL A 523 -20.16 11.62 1.97
N SER A 524 -21.12 11.05 1.26
CA SER A 524 -21.08 9.66 0.77
C SER A 524 -20.67 9.59 -0.70
N GLY A 525 -19.89 8.55 -1.07
CA GLY A 525 -19.57 8.24 -2.47
C GLY A 525 -18.36 8.99 -3.05
N SER A 526 -17.80 9.96 -2.33
CA SER A 526 -16.60 10.71 -2.72
C SER A 526 -15.75 11.12 -1.51
N ALA A 527 -14.49 11.47 -1.78
CA ALA A 527 -13.60 12.05 -0.77
C ALA A 527 -14.06 13.47 -0.42
N TYR A 528 -14.16 13.77 0.87
CA TYR A 528 -14.49 15.10 1.38
C TYR A 528 -13.32 16.06 1.18
N VAL A 529 -13.63 17.25 0.69
CA VAL A 529 -12.73 18.40 0.57
C VAL A 529 -13.48 19.62 1.11
N PRO A 530 -12.98 20.31 2.15
CA PRO A 530 -13.57 21.55 2.63
C PRO A 530 -13.60 22.61 1.52
N ASP A 531 -14.70 23.35 1.38
CA ASP A 531 -14.74 24.49 0.47
C ASP A 531 -14.03 25.66 1.15
N VAL A 532 -12.94 26.13 0.54
CA VAL A 532 -12.15 27.27 1.04
C VAL A 532 -12.95 28.56 1.11
N ASN A 533 -14.01 28.69 0.31
CA ASN A 533 -14.86 29.88 0.28
C ASN A 533 -16.05 29.80 1.25
N ASP A 534 -16.29 28.65 1.86
CA ASP A 534 -17.35 28.45 2.85
C ASP A 534 -16.75 28.24 4.26
N PRO A 535 -16.72 29.29 5.11
CA PRO A 535 -16.16 29.17 6.45
C PRO A 535 -16.93 28.19 7.34
N THR A 536 -18.16 27.79 7.01
CA THR A 536 -18.94 26.82 7.80
C THR A 536 -18.35 25.41 7.75
N HIS A 537 -17.47 25.12 6.79
CA HIS A 537 -16.76 23.85 6.74
C HIS A 537 -15.67 23.73 7.84
N TRP A 538 -15.21 24.85 8.39
CA TRP A 538 -14.14 24.92 9.38
C TRP A 538 -14.65 25.32 10.76
N ARG A 539 -14.00 24.79 11.80
CA ARG A 539 -14.27 25.11 13.21
C ARG A 539 -12.96 25.35 13.92
N ASN A 540 -12.91 26.38 14.76
CA ASN A 540 -11.78 26.56 15.68
C ASN A 540 -11.95 25.66 16.91
N GLU A 541 -10.87 24.99 17.28
CA GLU A 541 -10.76 24.24 18.53
C GLU A 541 -9.75 24.94 19.45
N LEU A 542 -10.09 25.02 20.75
CA LEU A 542 -9.21 25.55 21.80
C LEU A 542 -9.01 24.49 22.87
N VAL A 543 -7.78 24.05 23.05
CA VAL A 543 -7.39 23.03 24.02
C VAL A 543 -6.49 23.66 25.08
N THR A 544 -6.91 23.57 26.34
CA THR A 544 -6.12 24.06 27.49
C THR A 544 -5.27 22.93 28.06
N LEU A 545 -3.95 23.12 28.07
CA LEU A 545 -2.96 22.10 28.43
C LEU A 545 -2.63 22.15 29.93
N THR A 546 -3.61 21.84 30.77
CA THR A 546 -3.46 21.89 32.24
C THR A 546 -2.33 20.99 32.71
N GLY A 547 -1.39 21.54 33.49
CA GLY A 547 -0.23 20.82 34.03
C GLY A 547 1.00 20.77 33.12
N PHE A 548 0.89 21.25 31.88
CA PHE A 548 1.97 21.28 30.88
C PHE A 548 2.68 22.64 30.79
N ASN A 549 2.56 23.48 31.81
CA ASN A 549 3.42 24.67 31.96
C ASN A 549 4.85 24.27 32.37
N LYS A 550 5.55 23.54 31.49
CA LYS A 550 6.83 22.87 31.70
C LYS A 550 7.81 23.20 30.57
N SER A 551 9.10 23.03 30.81
CA SER A 551 10.15 23.36 29.84
C SER A 551 10.44 22.28 28.80
N ASN A 552 9.81 21.11 28.92
CA ASN A 552 10.13 19.93 28.13
C ASN A 552 8.86 19.24 27.59
N VAL A 553 8.00 19.98 26.89
CA VAL A 553 6.69 19.49 26.45
C VAL A 553 6.76 18.94 25.02
N LEU A 554 6.17 17.75 24.84
CA LEU A 554 5.88 17.16 23.53
C LEU A 554 4.37 17.11 23.32
N ILE A 555 3.92 17.45 22.12
CA ILE A 555 2.51 17.38 21.73
C ILE A 555 2.41 16.65 20.38
N LYS A 556 1.38 15.82 20.24
CA LYS A 556 1.06 15.18 18.96
C LYS A 556 -0.44 15.09 18.73
N PHE A 557 -0.83 15.20 17.47
CA PHE A 557 -2.12 14.73 16.98
C PHE A 557 -2.01 13.23 16.70
N VAL A 558 -3.00 12.45 17.10
CA VAL A 558 -3.08 11.01 16.86
C VAL A 558 -4.38 10.73 16.14
N THR A 559 -4.30 10.16 14.93
CA THR A 559 -5.47 9.75 14.16
C THR A 559 -5.71 8.26 14.35
N THR A 560 -6.97 7.84 14.42
CA THR A 560 -7.35 6.42 14.34
C THR A 560 -8.35 6.22 13.23
N ASN A 561 -7.98 5.39 12.25
CA ASN A 561 -8.76 5.19 11.05
C ASN A 561 -10.03 4.38 11.31
N GLY A 562 -11.19 4.94 10.98
CA GLY A 562 -12.49 4.28 10.96
C GLY A 562 -12.98 3.97 9.54
N ASN A 563 -12.11 4.10 8.53
CA ASN A 563 -12.44 4.03 7.10
C ASN A 563 -13.48 5.09 6.68
N GLY A 564 -13.50 6.24 7.33
CA GLY A 564 -14.43 7.32 7.00
C GLY A 564 -13.90 8.24 5.93
N ASN A 565 -13.84 9.54 6.22
CA ASN A 565 -13.53 10.56 5.23
C ASN A 565 -12.40 11.47 5.69
N ASN A 566 -11.81 12.24 4.78
CA ASN A 566 -10.58 12.98 5.07
C ASN A 566 -10.76 14.01 6.18
N LEU A 567 -9.77 14.08 7.07
CA LEU A 567 -9.66 15.07 8.14
C LEU A 567 -8.67 16.15 7.70
N TYR A 568 -9.00 17.41 7.96
CA TYR A 568 -8.13 18.56 7.70
C TYR A 568 -7.87 19.33 8.98
N ILE A 569 -6.61 19.74 9.17
CA ILE A 569 -6.16 20.61 10.26
C ILE A 569 -5.38 21.78 9.68
N ASP A 570 -5.64 22.98 10.17
CA ASP A 570 -4.95 24.20 9.75
C ASP A 570 -4.72 25.16 10.93
N ASN A 571 -3.92 26.21 10.71
CA ASN A 571 -3.68 27.32 11.64
C ASN A 571 -3.38 26.88 13.08
N ILE A 572 -2.41 25.96 13.23
CA ILE A 572 -1.97 25.43 14.51
C ILE A 572 -1.19 26.52 15.26
N ASN A 573 -1.67 26.89 16.44
CA ASN A 573 -1.08 27.89 17.32
C ASN A 573 -0.95 27.32 18.73
N LEU A 574 0.28 27.05 19.18
CA LEU A 574 0.58 26.59 20.54
C LEU A 574 1.35 27.68 21.27
N GLU A 575 0.82 28.18 22.38
CA GLU A 575 1.45 29.27 23.11
C GLU A 575 1.33 29.11 24.62
N GLN A 576 2.28 29.70 25.36
CA GLN A 576 2.13 29.91 26.78
C GLN A 576 1.24 31.13 27.03
N THR A 577 0.25 31.00 27.91
CA THR A 577 -0.67 32.08 28.27
C THR A 577 0.00 33.03 29.27
N SER A 578 0.32 34.23 28.79
CA SER A 578 0.92 35.29 29.63
C SER A 578 -0.18 36.16 30.27
N PRO A 579 -0.15 36.44 31.59
CA PRO A 579 -1.20 37.20 32.28
C PRO A 579 -1.30 38.68 31.87
N THR A 580 -0.37 39.19 31.05
CA THR A 580 -0.32 40.59 30.59
C THR A 580 -0.58 40.77 29.08
N ALA A 581 -0.93 39.72 28.34
CA ALA A 581 -1.27 39.84 26.93
C ALA A 581 -2.76 40.20 26.78
N VAL A 582 -3.06 41.47 26.46
CA VAL A 582 -4.37 41.86 25.96
C VAL A 582 -4.62 41.05 24.69
N ARG A 583 -5.62 40.16 24.71
CA ARG A 583 -6.09 39.43 23.52
C ARG A 583 -6.56 40.46 22.49
N ALA A 584 -5.70 40.80 21.53
CA ALA A 584 -6.15 41.41 20.30
C ALA A 584 -6.90 40.33 19.50
N LEU A 585 -8.21 40.24 19.72
CA LEU A 585 -9.11 39.53 18.82
C LEU A 585 -9.04 40.23 17.46
N ASN A 586 -8.16 39.75 16.59
CA ASN A 586 -8.11 40.16 15.19
C ASN A 586 -9.31 39.56 14.44
N SER A 587 -10.52 40.00 14.73
CA SER A 587 -11.66 39.88 13.82
C SER A 587 -11.70 41.15 12.97
N VAL A 588 -10.93 41.14 11.88
CA VAL A 588 -10.78 42.27 10.93
C VAL A 588 -12.05 42.53 10.09
N ASP A 589 -13.11 41.71 10.22
CA ASP A 589 -14.28 41.79 9.34
C ASP A 589 -15.47 42.61 9.86
N GLN A 590 -15.40 43.23 11.04
CA GLN A 590 -16.54 43.96 11.61
C GLN A 590 -16.44 45.49 11.54
N LEU A 591 -15.46 46.07 10.86
CA LEU A 591 -15.36 47.53 10.66
C LEU A 591 -15.13 47.88 9.18
N GLN A 592 -16.17 48.31 8.49
CA GLN A 592 -16.11 48.80 7.12
C GLN A 592 -16.20 50.33 7.07
N MET A 593 -15.48 50.94 6.12
CA MET A 593 -15.47 52.39 5.94
C MET A 593 -15.43 52.73 4.45
N PHE A 594 -16.38 53.53 3.99
CA PHE A 594 -16.47 53.91 2.58
C PHE A 594 -17.21 55.25 2.36
N PRO A 595 -16.84 56.03 1.31
CA PRO A 595 -15.65 55.81 0.50
C PRO A 595 -14.39 56.10 1.33
N ASN A 596 -13.35 55.28 1.16
CA ASN A 596 -12.02 55.55 1.68
C ASN A 596 -11.04 55.30 0.53
N PRO A 597 -10.49 56.35 -0.12
CA PRO A 597 -10.41 57.73 0.38
C PRO A 597 -11.72 58.56 0.31
N ALA A 598 -11.96 59.41 1.31
CA ALA A 598 -13.13 60.30 1.46
C ALA A 598 -12.79 61.77 1.11
N SER A 599 -13.79 62.59 0.76
CA SER A 599 -13.63 64.04 0.53
C SER A 599 -14.17 64.87 1.70
N SER A 600 -15.45 64.71 2.06
CA SER A 600 -16.07 65.46 3.18
C SER A 600 -16.91 64.59 4.13
N GLN A 601 -17.18 63.34 3.74
CA GLN A 601 -18.05 62.43 4.49
C GLN A 601 -17.58 60.99 4.34
N VAL A 602 -17.76 60.21 5.41
CA VAL A 602 -17.41 58.78 5.45
C VAL A 602 -18.53 57.99 6.13
N ASN A 603 -18.94 56.88 5.53
CA ASN A 603 -19.81 55.90 6.18
C ASN A 603 -18.94 54.93 6.95
N ILE A 604 -19.35 54.63 8.18
CA ILE A 604 -18.69 53.63 9.03
C ILE A 604 -19.75 52.62 9.43
N GLU A 605 -19.49 51.38 9.08
CA GLU A 605 -20.36 50.25 9.39
C GLU A 605 -19.61 49.32 10.34
N PHE A 606 -20.23 49.04 11.48
CA PHE A 606 -19.68 48.10 12.45
C PHE A 606 -20.79 47.42 13.24
N THR A 607 -20.58 46.16 13.64
CA THR A 607 -21.61 45.45 14.41
C THR A 607 -21.56 45.87 15.89
N ASN A 608 -22.63 46.49 16.39
CA ASN A 608 -22.83 46.78 17.82
C ASN A 608 -23.83 45.80 18.44
N SER A 609 -23.33 44.64 18.83
CA SER A 609 -24.11 43.61 19.54
C SER A 609 -24.66 44.07 20.89
N SER A 610 -24.10 45.11 21.49
CA SER A 610 -24.58 45.77 22.70
C SER A 610 -25.29 47.09 22.35
N LYS A 611 -26.48 47.39 22.89
CA LYS A 611 -27.14 48.71 22.69
C LYS A 611 -26.44 49.87 23.42
N GLU A 612 -25.20 49.67 23.86
CA GLU A 612 -24.39 50.63 24.59
C GLU A 612 -23.75 51.66 23.64
N PRO A 613 -23.55 52.91 24.09
CA PRO A 613 -22.87 53.92 23.29
C PRO A 613 -21.39 53.56 23.06
N VAL A 614 -20.93 53.70 21.82
CA VAL A 614 -19.52 53.57 21.43
C VAL A 614 -18.93 54.96 21.16
N GLN A 615 -17.66 55.15 21.49
CA GLN A 615 -16.96 56.39 21.18
C GLN A 615 -16.11 56.23 19.93
N VAL A 616 -16.24 57.15 18.99
CA VAL A 616 -15.45 57.17 17.76
C VAL A 616 -14.60 58.41 17.72
N TYR A 617 -13.28 58.23 17.54
CA TYR A 617 -12.30 59.30 17.46
C TYR A 617 -11.56 59.23 16.13
N ILE A 618 -11.25 60.39 15.55
CA ILE A 618 -10.28 60.50 14.47
C ILE A 618 -9.06 61.20 15.02
N SER A 619 -7.89 60.66 14.72
CA SER A 619 -6.59 61.21 15.11
C SER A 619 -5.71 61.40 13.88
N ASP A 620 -4.85 62.41 13.89
CA ASP A 620 -3.80 62.54 12.89
C ASP A 620 -2.71 61.46 13.11
N VAL A 621 -1.74 61.38 12.20
CA VAL A 621 -0.62 60.42 12.28
C VAL A 621 0.26 60.57 13.52
N THR A 622 0.16 61.67 14.26
CA THR A 622 0.88 61.89 15.52
C THR A 622 0.07 61.42 16.75
N GLY A 623 -1.16 60.92 16.52
CA GLY A 623 -2.07 60.46 17.58
C GLY A 623 -2.90 61.60 18.20
N LYS A 624 -2.77 62.83 17.71
CA LYS A 624 -3.58 63.96 18.20
C LYS A 624 -5.02 63.79 17.72
N ARG A 625 -5.97 63.78 18.65
CA ARG A 625 -7.41 63.69 18.35
C ARG A 625 -7.87 64.97 17.65
N VAL A 626 -8.42 64.82 16.44
CA VAL A 626 -8.93 65.90 15.59
C VAL A 626 -10.46 65.91 15.49
N TRP A 627 -11.11 64.79 15.84
CA TRP A 627 -12.57 64.67 15.82
C TRP A 627 -13.06 63.57 16.79
N SER A 628 -14.27 63.71 17.33
CA SER A 628 -14.88 62.68 18.19
C SER A 628 -16.40 62.70 18.17
N LYS A 629 -17.04 61.53 18.28
CA LYS A 629 -18.51 61.41 18.41
C LYS A 629 -18.92 60.10 19.08
N GLU A 630 -19.98 60.20 19.87
CA GLU A 630 -20.64 59.04 20.49
C GLU A 630 -21.76 58.49 19.58
N MET A 631 -21.86 57.16 19.48
CA MET A 631 -22.81 56.47 18.60
C MET A 631 -23.49 55.28 19.29
N VAL A 632 -24.77 55.05 19.01
CA VAL A 632 -25.60 54.01 19.67
C VAL A 632 -26.19 53.00 18.65
N SER A 633 -25.77 53.03 17.38
CA SER A 633 -26.33 52.15 16.32
C SER A 633 -25.27 51.62 15.34
N ASP A 634 -25.59 50.48 14.70
CA ASP A 634 -24.68 49.65 13.88
C ASP A 634 -24.20 50.28 12.55
N SER A 635 -24.94 51.25 12.02
CA SER A 635 -24.57 51.92 10.76
C SER A 635 -24.89 53.41 10.84
N LYS A 636 -23.87 54.26 10.61
CA LYS A 636 -24.04 55.73 10.57
C LYS A 636 -23.11 56.38 9.54
N ARG A 637 -23.70 57.32 8.79
CA ARG A 637 -22.97 58.32 8.00
C ARG A 637 -22.39 59.37 8.94
N ILE A 638 -21.08 59.58 8.87
CA ILE A 638 -20.39 60.62 9.65
C ILE A 638 -20.01 61.76 8.70
N GLU A 639 -20.53 62.95 9.01
CA GLU A 639 -20.06 64.20 8.41
C GLU A 639 -18.90 64.74 9.22
N LEU A 640 -17.78 65.01 8.54
CA LEU A 640 -16.55 65.47 9.16
C LEU A 640 -16.62 67.00 9.25
N GLN A 641 -17.00 67.54 10.42
CA GLN A 641 -17.01 68.98 10.66
C GLN A 641 -16.14 69.38 11.85
N PRO A 642 -15.23 70.38 11.69
CA PRO A 642 -14.86 71.04 10.43
C PRO A 642 -14.14 70.07 9.45
N GLU A 643 -14.14 70.39 8.15
CA GLU A 643 -13.50 69.56 7.11
C GLU A 643 -12.02 69.29 7.47
N LEU A 644 -11.66 68.01 7.54
CA LEU A 644 -10.28 67.60 7.81
C LEU A 644 -9.41 67.90 6.58
N PRO A 645 -8.22 68.51 6.72
CA PRO A 645 -7.30 68.69 5.61
C PRO A 645 -6.94 67.36 4.93
N ALA A 646 -6.63 67.40 3.63
CA ALA A 646 -6.17 66.22 2.90
C ALA A 646 -4.96 65.57 3.59
N GLY A 647 -5.03 64.27 3.83
CA GLY A 647 -4.04 63.55 4.63
C GLY A 647 -4.52 62.18 5.11
N THR A 648 -3.61 61.47 5.78
CA THR A 648 -3.93 60.18 6.41
C THR A 648 -4.24 60.39 7.89
N TYR A 649 -5.32 59.78 8.33
CA TYR A 649 -5.79 59.80 9.71
C TYR A 649 -6.03 58.37 10.20
N LEU A 650 -6.14 58.21 11.51
CA LEU A 650 -6.55 56.96 12.14
C LEU A 650 -7.91 57.16 12.78
N ILE A 651 -8.87 56.34 12.39
CA ILE A 651 -10.15 56.23 13.08
C ILE A 651 -10.07 55.15 14.15
N GLN A 652 -10.51 55.49 15.36
CA GLN A 652 -10.53 54.61 16.52
C GLN A 652 -11.96 54.50 17.03
N ILE A 653 -12.42 53.28 17.25
CA ILE A 653 -13.70 53.00 17.92
C ILE A 653 -13.38 52.32 19.23
N GLU A 654 -13.81 52.92 20.34
CA GLU A 654 -13.53 52.43 21.70
C GLU A 654 -14.84 52.05 22.40
N ARG A 655 -14.82 50.87 23.04
CA ARG A 655 -15.79 50.37 24.03
C ARG A 655 -15.07 50.12 25.36
N ALA A 656 -15.84 49.81 26.40
CA ALA A 656 -15.29 49.51 27.73
C ALA A 656 -14.31 48.33 27.73
N ASP A 657 -14.45 47.40 26.78
CA ASP A 657 -13.71 46.13 26.69
C ASP A 657 -12.96 45.92 25.37
N SER A 658 -13.13 46.80 24.36
CA SER A 658 -12.50 46.63 23.05
C SER A 658 -12.14 47.95 22.35
N LYS A 659 -11.13 47.88 21.46
CA LYS A 659 -10.67 48.99 20.64
C LYS A 659 -10.40 48.53 19.20
N TRP A 660 -10.98 49.24 18.24
CA TRP A 660 -10.72 49.04 16.81
C TRP A 660 -10.00 50.25 16.22
N VAL A 661 -9.08 50.02 15.28
CA VAL A 661 -8.31 51.08 14.62
C VAL A 661 -8.24 50.82 13.11
N LYS A 662 -8.55 51.83 12.29
CA LYS A 662 -8.45 51.74 10.81
C LYS A 662 -7.93 53.05 10.21
N SER A 663 -7.26 52.98 9.06
CA SER A 663 -6.74 54.16 8.37
C SER A 663 -7.81 54.85 7.52
N LEU A 664 -7.98 56.17 7.68
CA LEU A 664 -8.83 57.04 6.88
C LEU A 664 -7.97 57.96 6.01
N ILE A 665 -8.22 57.99 4.70
CA ILE A 665 -7.53 58.89 3.78
C ILE A 665 -8.52 59.99 3.36
N ILE A 666 -8.17 61.25 3.61
CA ILE A 666 -8.91 62.42 3.12
C ILE A 666 -8.21 62.96 1.87
N LYS A 667 -8.95 63.08 0.77
CA LYS A 667 -8.48 63.68 -0.48
C LYS A 667 -8.81 65.18 -0.53
N PRO A 668 -8.08 65.96 -1.36
CA PRO A 668 -8.34 67.38 -1.57
C PRO A 668 -9.77 67.68 -2.06
#